data_AF-A0A511YAS8-F1
#
_entry.id   AF-A0A511YAS8-F1
#
_cell.length_a   1.000
_cell.length_b   1.000
_cell.length_c   1.000
_cell.angle_alpha   90.00
_cell.angle_beta   90.00
_cell.angle_gamma   90.00
#
_symmetry.space_group_name_H-M   'P 1'
#
loop_
_entity.id
_entity.type
_entity.pdbx_description
1 polymer ?
#
loop_
_entity_poly.entity_id
_entity_poly.type
_entity_poly.pdbx_seq_one_letter_code
_entity_poly.pdbx_strand_id
1 'polypeptide(L)'
;MNFVECHEEPIHIPGYIQSFGYLIGIDAESQSITFFSRNITDIFKVGNAELLFGRGLMDFPEIFRTVIDSDLYTSLQDFTRRENETHFDKVFIGDKEYHFSVFRSGKHIFLEFEAVLKNPNKRISNKYDNFYVIDNEKELWEQLLSTLSKIVNYDRMMVYKFMMDGSGKVIAERRNDNMESYLGLYYPESDIPRQARELYLKKRKRIFSNVYAETVPLISRTDENIDLTFVASRGMSPIHGQYIKNSGASSSFSVSIIIEDHLWGLVTCQNSEAKHIDLEDRVQAGIFTALASNAYSSFKSKNELKYRLELNEKSSQLKAEFLKHNNLFDSLADNKGKIRKLPEADGLAIISEGNTVTVGVVPENRIIDAIAHWALENTADSIFVSRSFLKDYGKELGLDENAAGIIIYFIERNKKEMLIWFRKEFDEHIDWAGNPEKKVEVLLQDGKEIQVVSPRTSFQIFTENIKGNSKRWNSRDIVSVQAVRDVILETSHKQYNAIKALNNELRKVNEELDSFSYTISHDLGTPLTVMKLNAQMLLSNFEKTEKNKNKLNSIVEEIDNMAEMMHDVLQLSRAKHSEIELERLQPLNTIQKISENAKITFDSPKSIITIKECPDVLSDKTMLHQVFLNIINNAVKYSSHQEEPKVEIRGTEENGTVVYRISDNGIGIPEQEKHKMFKIFNRMDNAKTFKGNGIGLSIVHRIMKRIGGNVDYESNKGGTCFILTFKKP
;
A
#
# COMPACT_ATOMS: atom_id res chain seq x y z
N MET A 1 -26.60 -39.78 16.58
CA MET A 1 -26.61 -38.31 16.48
C MET A 1 -26.57 -37.95 15.00
N ASN A 2 -27.43 -37.05 14.53
CA ASN A 2 -27.49 -36.63 13.12
C ASN A 2 -26.42 -35.55 12.91
N PHE A 3 -25.36 -35.86 12.16
CA PHE A 3 -24.36 -34.87 11.75
C PHE A 3 -24.60 -34.52 10.28
N VAL A 4 -24.87 -33.25 10.00
CA VAL A 4 -25.16 -32.71 8.65
C VAL A 4 -23.86 -32.32 7.96
N GLU A 5 -22.80 -31.99 8.71
CA GLU A 5 -21.48 -31.67 8.16
C GLU A 5 -20.32 -32.46 8.82
N CYS A 6 -19.26 -32.80 8.06
CA CYS A 6 -18.08 -33.53 8.56
C CYS A 6 -17.37 -32.85 9.74
N HIS A 7 -17.62 -31.56 9.97
CA HIS A 7 -17.03 -30.79 11.05
C HIS A 7 -17.87 -30.84 12.35
N GLU A 8 -19.05 -31.47 12.34
CA GLU A 8 -19.94 -31.60 13.50
C GLU A 8 -19.74 -32.91 14.27
N GLU A 9 -19.09 -33.93 13.68
CA GLU A 9 -18.80 -35.20 14.35
C GLU A 9 -17.83 -34.98 15.52
N PRO A 10 -18.19 -35.23 16.79
CA PRO A 10 -17.36 -34.93 17.94
C PRO A 10 -16.28 -36.00 18.11
N ILE A 11 -15.28 -35.98 17.24
CA ILE A 11 -14.22 -36.98 17.14
C ILE A 11 -13.33 -37.09 18.40
N HIS A 12 -13.42 -36.13 19.33
CA HIS A 12 -12.72 -36.16 20.62
C HIS A 12 -13.40 -37.06 21.66
N ILE A 13 -14.71 -37.33 21.52
CA ILE A 13 -15.52 -38.17 22.44
C ILE A 13 -16.14 -39.38 21.70
N PRO A 14 -15.35 -40.24 21.02
CA PRO A 14 -15.93 -41.33 20.23
C PRO A 14 -16.57 -42.43 21.10
N GLY A 15 -16.24 -42.53 22.39
CA GLY A 15 -16.73 -43.59 23.29
C GLY A 15 -16.05 -44.95 23.11
N TYR A 16 -15.05 -45.05 22.22
CA TYR A 16 -14.28 -46.26 21.97
C TYR A 16 -12.81 -45.96 21.66
N ILE A 17 -11.96 -46.96 21.84
CA ILE A 17 -10.53 -46.97 21.52
C ILE A 17 -10.23 -48.01 20.45
N GLN A 18 -9.01 -47.99 19.91
CA GLN A 18 -8.47 -49.00 19.01
C GLN A 18 -8.00 -50.22 19.81
N SER A 19 -8.12 -51.40 19.22
CA SER A 19 -7.88 -52.69 19.88
C SER A 19 -6.44 -52.92 20.36
N PHE A 20 -5.46 -52.12 19.91
CA PHE A 20 -4.07 -52.23 20.38
C PHE A 20 -3.85 -51.62 21.76
N GLY A 21 -4.75 -50.73 22.21
CA GLY A 21 -4.62 -50.02 23.48
C GLY A 21 -5.57 -50.56 24.54
N TYR A 22 -5.19 -50.33 25.80
CA TYR A 22 -6.01 -50.61 26.97
C TYR A 22 -6.07 -49.35 27.84
N LEU A 23 -7.23 -49.04 28.41
CA LEU A 23 -7.44 -47.77 29.09
C LEU A 23 -8.19 -47.97 30.41
N ILE A 24 -7.70 -47.33 31.47
CA ILE A 24 -8.42 -47.15 32.74
C ILE A 24 -8.46 -45.65 33.03
N GLY A 25 -9.65 -45.14 33.37
CA GLY A 25 -9.84 -43.78 33.85
C GLY A 25 -10.13 -43.80 35.35
N ILE A 26 -9.36 -43.01 36.10
CA ILE A 26 -9.63 -42.75 37.52
C ILE A 26 -9.98 -41.29 37.74
N ASP A 27 -10.82 -41.01 38.72
CA ASP A 27 -11.12 -39.65 39.16
C ASP A 27 -9.89 -39.03 39.83
N ALA A 28 -9.57 -37.78 39.50
CA ALA A 28 -8.33 -37.14 39.92
C ALA A 28 -8.28 -36.84 41.43
N GLU A 29 -9.45 -36.69 42.08
CA GLU A 29 -9.55 -36.38 43.51
C GLU A 29 -9.62 -37.66 44.36
N SER A 30 -10.57 -38.55 44.04
CA SER A 30 -10.82 -39.78 44.78
C SER A 30 -9.92 -40.94 44.38
N GLN A 31 -9.24 -40.86 43.23
CA GLN A 31 -8.47 -41.94 42.60
C GLN A 31 -9.27 -43.22 42.37
N SER A 32 -10.59 -43.11 42.34
CA SER A 32 -11.49 -44.23 42.09
C SER A 32 -11.67 -44.45 40.58
N ILE A 33 -11.77 -45.70 40.14
CA ILE A 33 -11.99 -46.05 38.75
C ILE A 33 -13.39 -45.62 38.33
N THR A 34 -13.47 -44.76 37.31
CA THR A 34 -14.72 -44.23 36.75
C THR A 34 -15.10 -44.90 35.43
N PHE A 35 -14.11 -45.28 34.62
CA PHE A 35 -14.32 -46.00 33.36
C PHE A 35 -13.11 -46.87 33.01
N PHE A 36 -13.30 -47.83 32.10
CA PHE A 36 -12.22 -48.62 31.51
C PHE A 36 -12.61 -49.16 30.14
N SER A 37 -11.64 -49.52 29.30
CA SER A 37 -11.92 -50.18 28.03
C SER A 37 -12.34 -51.63 28.22
N ARG A 38 -13.29 -52.12 27.41
CA ARG A 38 -13.81 -53.50 27.53
C ARG A 38 -12.71 -54.57 27.49
N ASN A 39 -11.64 -54.33 26.73
CA ASN A 39 -10.52 -55.26 26.57
C ASN A 39 -9.52 -55.24 27.75
N ILE A 40 -9.75 -54.44 28.81
CA ILE A 40 -8.83 -54.39 29.95
C ILE A 40 -8.65 -55.77 30.61
N THR A 41 -9.66 -56.62 30.50
CA THR A 41 -9.67 -58.01 30.99
C THR A 41 -8.71 -58.93 30.25
N ASP A 42 -8.23 -58.53 29.07
CA ASP A 42 -7.29 -59.33 28.28
C ASP A 42 -5.88 -59.30 28.89
N ILE A 43 -5.55 -58.22 29.61
CA ILE A 43 -4.24 -58.02 30.24
C ILE A 43 -4.30 -58.15 31.76
N PHE A 44 -5.42 -57.78 32.39
CA PHE A 44 -5.65 -57.96 33.82
C PHE A 44 -6.72 -59.02 34.04
N LYS A 45 -6.40 -60.08 34.80
CA LYS A 45 -7.35 -61.17 35.10
C LYS A 45 -8.42 -60.72 36.09
N VAL A 46 -9.37 -59.92 35.62
CA VAL A 46 -10.49 -59.41 36.42
C VAL A 46 -11.67 -60.37 36.27
N GLY A 47 -12.07 -61.02 37.37
CA GLY A 47 -13.19 -61.97 37.36
C GLY A 47 -14.54 -61.31 37.06
N ASN A 48 -14.83 -60.17 37.72
CA ASN A 48 -16.00 -59.35 37.44
C ASN A 48 -15.59 -57.86 37.35
N ALA A 49 -15.57 -57.32 36.14
CA ALA A 49 -15.12 -55.95 35.88
C ALA A 49 -16.03 -54.88 36.52
N GLU A 50 -17.29 -55.19 36.83
CA GLU A 50 -18.19 -54.28 37.56
C GLU A 50 -17.70 -53.95 38.97
N LEU A 51 -16.88 -54.81 39.58
CA LEU A 51 -16.34 -54.57 40.92
C LEU A 51 -15.30 -53.45 40.93
N LEU A 52 -14.70 -53.12 39.79
CA LEU A 52 -13.66 -52.09 39.68
C LEU A 52 -14.21 -50.68 39.93
N PHE A 53 -15.44 -50.41 39.53
CA PHE A 53 -16.03 -49.08 39.59
C PHE A 53 -16.15 -48.54 41.02
N GLY A 54 -15.74 -47.28 41.22
CA GLY A 54 -15.83 -46.58 42.50
C GLY A 54 -14.79 -47.02 43.53
N ARG A 55 -13.81 -47.83 43.13
CA ARG A 55 -12.68 -48.29 43.95
C ARG A 55 -11.35 -47.88 43.34
N GLY A 56 -10.30 -47.79 44.15
CA GLY A 56 -8.95 -47.48 43.67
C GLY A 56 -8.23 -48.74 43.16
N LEU A 57 -7.16 -48.58 42.38
CA LEU A 57 -6.35 -49.73 41.96
C LEU A 57 -5.76 -50.47 43.17
N MET A 58 -5.43 -49.73 44.24
CA MET A 58 -4.91 -50.25 45.51
C MET A 58 -5.86 -51.23 46.23
N ASP A 59 -7.17 -51.19 45.92
CA ASP A 59 -8.14 -52.15 46.45
C ASP A 59 -8.03 -53.53 45.78
N PHE A 60 -7.25 -53.64 44.70
CA PHE A 60 -7.03 -54.86 43.92
C PHE A 60 -5.52 -55.13 43.69
N PRO A 61 -4.72 -55.28 44.75
CA PRO A 61 -3.27 -55.39 44.64
C PRO A 61 -2.84 -56.66 43.89
N GLU A 62 -3.61 -57.76 43.96
CA GLU A 62 -3.32 -58.99 43.23
C GLU A 62 -3.46 -58.84 41.70
N ILE A 63 -4.29 -57.89 41.26
CA ILE A 63 -4.59 -57.64 39.85
C ILE A 63 -3.63 -56.60 39.28
N PHE A 64 -3.46 -55.47 39.98
CA PHE A 64 -2.73 -54.31 39.46
C PHE A 64 -1.34 -54.13 40.08
N ARG A 65 -0.77 -55.17 40.71
CA ARG A 65 0.51 -55.09 41.44
C ARG A 65 1.60 -54.34 40.67
N THR A 66 1.87 -54.72 39.42
CA THR A 66 2.93 -54.09 38.63
C THR A 66 2.66 -52.60 38.35
N VAL A 67 1.39 -52.22 38.21
CA VAL A 67 1.02 -50.82 38.00
C VAL A 67 1.19 -50.04 39.29
N ILE A 68 0.68 -50.58 40.40
CA ILE A 68 0.75 -49.99 41.74
C ILE A 68 2.20 -49.77 42.18
N ASP A 69 3.07 -50.75 41.93
CA ASP A 69 4.48 -50.72 42.32
C ASP A 69 5.34 -49.85 41.38
N SER A 70 4.77 -49.32 40.27
CA SER A 70 5.51 -48.48 39.33
C SER A 70 5.72 -47.06 39.86
N ASP A 71 6.86 -46.46 39.50
CA ASP A 71 7.20 -45.07 39.86
C ASP A 71 6.14 -44.08 39.36
N LEU A 72 5.57 -44.31 38.17
CA LEU A 72 4.52 -43.47 37.60
C LEU A 72 3.24 -43.45 38.45
N TYR A 73 2.85 -44.59 39.03
CA TYR A 73 1.64 -44.67 39.85
C TYR A 73 1.90 -44.19 41.28
N THR A 74 3.05 -44.51 41.87
CA THR A 74 3.41 -44.06 43.23
C THR A 74 3.56 -42.53 43.30
N SER A 75 4.06 -41.91 42.23
CA SER A 75 4.16 -40.44 42.08
C SER A 75 3.07 -39.84 41.17
N LEU A 76 1.88 -40.44 41.13
CA LEU A 76 0.78 -40.01 40.25
C LEU A 76 0.47 -38.51 40.36
N GLN A 77 0.43 -37.96 41.58
CA GLN A 77 0.12 -36.56 41.82
C GLN A 77 1.14 -35.59 41.21
N ASP A 78 2.42 -35.98 41.19
CA ASP A 78 3.49 -35.19 40.60
C ASP A 78 3.39 -35.19 39.07
N PHE A 79 3.21 -36.36 38.47
CA PHE A 79 3.11 -36.55 37.03
C PHE A 79 1.79 -36.05 36.43
N THR A 80 0.78 -35.79 37.25
CA THR A 80 -0.56 -35.30 36.83
C THR A 80 -0.86 -33.88 37.31
N ARG A 81 0.15 -33.18 37.85
CA ARG A 81 0.00 -31.80 38.33
C ARG A 81 -0.39 -30.83 37.22
N ARG A 82 0.12 -31.04 36.01
CA ARG A 82 -0.23 -30.29 34.81
C ARG A 82 -1.13 -31.13 33.93
N GLU A 83 -2.16 -30.50 33.37
CA GLU A 83 -3.02 -31.18 32.41
C GLU A 83 -2.26 -31.47 31.11
N ASN A 84 -2.60 -32.59 30.48
CA ASN A 84 -2.21 -32.98 29.13
C ASN A 84 -0.70 -33.25 28.92
N GLU A 85 0.08 -33.32 30.00
CA GLU A 85 1.44 -33.85 29.98
C GLU A 85 1.40 -35.38 30.11
N THR A 86 1.91 -36.09 29.10
CA THR A 86 1.98 -37.55 29.11
C THR A 86 3.34 -38.02 29.58
N HIS A 87 3.34 -38.80 30.66
CA HIS A 87 4.50 -39.52 31.16
C HIS A 87 4.32 -41.01 30.87
N PHE A 88 5.37 -41.71 30.48
CA PHE A 88 5.28 -43.14 30.21
C PHE A 88 6.56 -43.87 30.60
N ASP A 89 6.38 -45.12 31.00
CA ASP A 89 7.44 -46.06 31.38
C ASP A 89 7.02 -47.47 30.95
N LYS A 90 7.81 -48.50 31.28
CA LYS A 90 7.53 -49.89 30.94
C LYS A 90 7.17 -50.70 32.18
N VAL A 91 6.15 -51.52 32.04
CA VAL A 91 5.70 -52.46 33.07
C VAL A 91 5.53 -53.84 32.48
N PHE A 92 5.75 -54.87 33.30
CA PHE A 92 5.51 -56.26 32.94
C PHE A 92 4.14 -56.72 33.45
N ILE A 93 3.25 -57.10 32.53
CA ILE A 93 1.94 -57.68 32.85
C ILE A 93 1.95 -59.13 32.35
N GLY A 94 2.07 -60.06 33.30
CA GLY A 94 2.44 -61.44 32.99
C GLY A 94 3.84 -61.51 32.37
N ASP A 95 3.99 -62.25 31.27
CA ASP A 95 5.27 -62.43 30.56
C ASP A 95 5.48 -61.39 29.45
N LYS A 96 4.63 -60.36 29.36
CA LYS A 96 4.67 -59.35 28.30
C LYS A 96 4.96 -57.96 28.86
N GLU A 97 5.75 -57.22 28.12
CA GLU A 97 6.11 -55.84 28.42
C GLU A 97 5.10 -54.88 27.77
N TYR A 98 4.65 -53.89 28.53
CA TYR A 98 3.73 -52.85 28.08
C TYR A 98 4.31 -51.48 28.40
N HIS A 99 4.13 -50.54 27.48
CA HIS A 99 4.23 -49.13 27.78
C HIS A 99 3.05 -48.75 28.67
N PHE A 100 3.32 -48.21 29.85
CA PHE A 100 2.35 -47.65 30.77
C PHE A 100 2.44 -46.14 30.73
N SER A 101 1.39 -45.47 30.26
CA SER A 101 1.31 -44.02 30.13
C SER A 101 0.29 -43.43 31.09
N VAL A 102 0.64 -42.31 31.71
CA VAL A 102 -0.20 -41.55 32.64
C VAL A 102 -0.30 -40.10 32.18
N PHE A 103 -1.52 -39.57 32.17
CA PHE A 103 -1.78 -38.14 31.98
C PHE A 103 -3.10 -37.72 32.61
N ARG A 104 -3.25 -36.44 32.94
CA ARG A 104 -4.51 -35.85 33.41
C ARG A 104 -5.21 -35.08 32.30
N SER A 105 -6.52 -35.24 32.19
CA SER A 105 -7.37 -34.42 31.33
C SER A 105 -8.69 -34.14 32.06
N GLY A 106 -8.91 -32.88 32.44
CA GLY A 106 -10.03 -32.47 33.26
C GLY A 106 -10.03 -33.15 34.63
N LYS A 107 -11.16 -33.76 35.00
CA LYS A 107 -11.34 -34.47 36.28
C LYS A 107 -10.79 -35.89 36.29
N HIS A 108 -10.26 -36.39 35.16
CA HIS A 108 -9.80 -37.77 35.05
C HIS A 108 -8.28 -37.85 34.89
N ILE A 109 -7.71 -38.88 35.50
CA ILE A 109 -6.36 -39.36 35.23
C ILE A 109 -6.49 -40.63 34.39
N PHE A 110 -5.80 -40.64 33.26
CA PHE A 110 -5.83 -41.72 32.29
C PHE A 110 -4.61 -42.61 32.49
N LEU A 111 -4.86 -43.91 32.60
CA LEU A 111 -3.87 -44.97 32.65
C LEU A 111 -4.00 -45.75 31.35
N GLU A 112 -3.06 -45.54 30.43
CA GLU A 112 -3.07 -46.15 29.10
C GLU A 112 -1.96 -47.20 28.99
N PHE A 113 -2.29 -48.38 28.47
CA PHE A 113 -1.34 -49.47 28.24
C PHE A 113 -1.29 -49.84 26.76
N GLU A 114 -0.09 -50.07 26.26
CA GLU A 114 0.17 -50.52 24.89
C GLU A 114 1.31 -51.54 24.91
N ALA A 115 1.17 -52.64 24.17
CA ALA A 115 2.22 -53.66 24.13
C ALA A 115 3.52 -53.10 23.51
N VAL A 116 4.67 -53.36 24.14
CA VAL A 116 5.97 -52.96 23.59
C VAL A 116 6.28 -53.78 22.34
N LEU A 117 6.58 -53.09 21.24
CA LEU A 117 6.98 -53.73 19.99
C LEU A 117 8.47 -53.54 19.73
N LYS A 118 9.18 -54.65 19.51
CA LYS A 118 10.58 -54.60 19.09
C LYS A 118 10.63 -54.27 17.59
N ASN A 119 11.23 -53.13 17.25
CA ASN A 119 11.52 -52.77 15.87
C ASN A 119 12.93 -53.27 15.49
N PRO A 120 13.06 -54.37 14.71
CA PRO A 120 14.37 -54.93 14.34
C PRO A 120 15.15 -54.01 13.39
N ASN A 121 14.47 -53.06 12.73
CA ASN A 121 15.08 -52.10 11.82
C ASN A 121 15.50 -50.80 12.52
N LYS A 122 15.20 -50.65 13.82
CA LYS A 122 15.55 -49.47 14.61
C LYS A 122 17.07 -49.33 14.63
N ARG A 123 17.57 -48.32 13.91
CA ARG A 123 18.97 -47.91 13.95
C ARG A 123 19.06 -46.57 14.67
N ILE A 124 19.62 -46.57 15.87
CA ILE A 124 19.96 -45.34 16.58
C ILE A 124 21.09 -44.66 15.77
N SER A 125 20.84 -43.45 15.27
CA SER A 125 21.86 -42.67 14.57
C SER A 125 21.87 -41.24 15.08
N ASN A 126 23.06 -40.69 15.36
CA ASN A 126 23.28 -39.29 15.73
C ASN A 126 23.13 -38.34 14.52
N LYS A 127 22.11 -38.54 13.68
CA LYS A 127 21.89 -37.73 12.46
C LYS A 127 21.19 -36.39 12.73
N TYR A 128 21.05 -35.99 13.99
CA TYR A 128 20.50 -34.68 14.35
C TYR A 128 21.33 -33.52 13.76
N ASP A 129 22.65 -33.69 13.66
CA ASP A 129 23.57 -32.71 13.06
C ASP A 129 23.23 -32.35 11.61
N ASN A 130 22.60 -33.28 10.88
CA ASN A 130 22.29 -33.07 9.47
C ASN A 130 21.16 -32.04 9.26
N PHE A 131 20.39 -31.68 10.28
CA PHE A 131 19.35 -30.65 10.15
C PHE A 131 19.87 -29.21 10.28
N TYR A 132 21.16 -29.02 10.62
CA TYR A 132 21.74 -27.69 10.84
C TYR A 132 22.34 -27.03 9.59
N VAL A 133 22.63 -27.79 8.53
CA VAL A 133 23.22 -27.28 7.29
C VAL A 133 22.27 -27.53 6.12
N ILE A 134 21.23 -26.71 6.01
CA ILE A 134 20.27 -26.86 4.92
C ILE A 134 20.03 -25.50 4.24
N ASP A 135 20.38 -25.44 2.96
CA ASP A 135 20.16 -24.28 2.08
C ASP A 135 19.04 -24.55 1.04
N ASN A 136 18.30 -25.66 1.18
CA ASN A 136 17.23 -26.05 0.27
C ASN A 136 16.02 -26.65 1.02
N GLU A 137 14.84 -26.06 0.84
CA GLU A 137 13.57 -26.54 1.42
C GLU A 137 13.28 -28.00 1.03
N LYS A 138 13.51 -28.37 -0.24
CA LYS A 138 13.21 -29.71 -0.73
C LYS A 138 14.07 -30.78 -0.04
N GLU A 139 15.36 -30.50 0.09
CA GLU A 139 16.33 -31.38 0.72
C GLU A 139 16.01 -31.62 2.20
N LEU A 140 15.56 -30.57 2.92
CA LEU A 140 15.12 -30.67 4.31
C LEU A 140 14.01 -31.72 4.49
N TRP A 141 12.96 -31.63 3.68
CA TRP A 141 11.79 -32.50 3.80
C TRP A 141 12.12 -33.93 3.33
N GLU A 142 12.91 -34.09 2.27
CA GLU A 142 13.41 -35.40 1.83
C GLU A 142 14.28 -36.07 2.89
N GLN A 143 15.14 -35.29 3.57
CA GLN A 143 15.96 -35.79 4.67
C GLN A 143 15.12 -36.20 5.88
N LEU A 144 14.08 -35.43 6.22
CA LEU A 144 13.12 -35.81 7.25
C LEU A 144 12.49 -37.16 6.90
N LEU A 145 11.92 -37.31 5.70
CA LEU A 145 11.29 -38.57 5.28
C LEU A 145 12.28 -39.74 5.24
N SER A 146 13.52 -39.51 4.79
CA SER A 146 14.59 -40.51 4.80
C SER A 146 14.93 -40.97 6.22
N THR A 147 14.98 -40.04 7.18
CA THR A 147 15.23 -40.33 8.60
C THR A 147 14.07 -41.12 9.21
N LEU A 148 12.84 -40.65 9.00
CA LEU A 148 11.64 -41.28 9.54
C LEU A 148 11.38 -42.66 8.92
N SER A 149 11.75 -42.90 7.66
CA SER A 149 11.56 -44.20 7.00
C SER A 149 12.26 -45.36 7.72
N LYS A 150 13.38 -45.09 8.41
CA LYS A 150 14.12 -46.10 9.18
C LYS A 150 13.48 -46.41 10.53
N ILE A 151 12.59 -45.54 11.00
CA ILE A 151 11.92 -45.63 12.29
C ILE A 151 10.53 -46.24 12.09
N VAL A 152 9.74 -45.63 11.21
CA VAL A 152 8.33 -45.96 10.97
C VAL A 152 8.18 -47.06 9.91
N ASN A 153 8.98 -47.00 8.84
CA ASN A 153 9.02 -47.98 7.75
C ASN A 153 7.66 -48.21 7.05
N TYR A 154 6.87 -47.16 6.81
CA TYR A 154 5.60 -47.27 6.08
C TYR A 154 5.85 -47.26 4.57
N ASP A 155 4.99 -47.94 3.81
CA ASP A 155 5.08 -48.04 2.34
C ASP A 155 5.08 -46.67 1.64
N ARG A 156 4.34 -45.70 2.17
CA ARG A 156 4.29 -44.32 1.69
C ARG A 156 4.42 -43.36 2.86
N MET A 157 5.23 -42.32 2.70
CA MET A 157 5.44 -41.24 3.65
C MET A 157 5.48 -39.92 2.88
N MET A 158 4.74 -38.93 3.35
CA MET A 158 4.54 -37.66 2.66
C MET A 158 4.70 -36.51 3.64
N VAL A 159 5.22 -35.38 3.15
CA VAL A 159 5.06 -34.09 3.82
C VAL A 159 3.90 -33.37 3.15
N TYR A 160 2.81 -33.25 3.90
CA TYR A 160 1.57 -32.59 3.51
C TYR A 160 1.56 -31.17 4.09
N LYS A 161 1.53 -30.14 3.24
CA LYS A 161 1.51 -28.73 3.63
C LYS A 161 0.11 -28.16 3.52
N PHE A 162 -0.36 -27.46 4.56
CA PHE A 162 -1.62 -26.71 4.47
C PHE A 162 -1.42 -25.40 3.71
N MET A 163 -2.38 -25.08 2.85
CA MET A 163 -2.45 -23.85 2.07
C MET A 163 -3.37 -22.83 2.76
N MET A 164 -3.31 -21.57 2.33
CA MET A 164 -4.08 -20.47 2.93
C MET A 164 -5.60 -20.63 2.78
N ASP A 165 -6.05 -21.27 1.70
CA ASP A 165 -7.46 -21.59 1.44
C ASP A 165 -7.95 -22.84 2.20
N GLY A 166 -7.10 -23.39 3.06
CA GLY A 166 -7.38 -24.60 3.82
C GLY A 166 -7.18 -25.89 3.04
N SER A 167 -6.93 -25.87 1.72
CA SER A 167 -6.48 -27.05 0.98
C SER A 167 -5.10 -27.51 1.48
N GLY A 168 -4.61 -28.64 1.01
CA GLY A 168 -3.23 -29.01 1.23
C GLY A 168 -2.55 -29.62 0.02
N LYS A 169 -1.23 -29.69 0.09
CA LYS A 169 -0.37 -30.13 -1.00
C LYS A 169 0.73 -31.04 -0.50
N VAL A 170 1.01 -32.12 -1.22
CA VAL A 170 2.18 -32.96 -0.95
C VAL A 170 3.43 -32.31 -1.54
N ILE A 171 4.37 -31.91 -0.69
CA ILE A 171 5.59 -31.19 -1.09
C ILE A 171 6.85 -32.05 -1.09
N ALA A 172 6.82 -33.19 -0.39
CA ALA A 172 7.85 -34.20 -0.40
C ALA A 172 7.19 -35.57 -0.21
N GLU A 173 7.75 -36.59 -0.83
CA GLU A 173 7.22 -37.95 -0.78
C GLU A 173 8.36 -38.97 -0.80
N ARG A 174 8.16 -40.05 -0.06
CA ARG A 174 8.93 -41.28 -0.13
C ARG A 174 7.94 -42.44 -0.19
N ARG A 175 8.10 -43.33 -1.17
CA ARG A 175 7.20 -44.46 -1.37
C ARG A 175 7.98 -45.70 -1.83
N ASN A 176 7.35 -46.87 -1.72
CA ASN A 176 7.80 -48.06 -2.43
C ASN A 176 7.68 -47.86 -3.95
N ASP A 177 8.56 -48.51 -4.72
CA ASP A 177 8.67 -48.30 -6.17
C ASP A 177 7.37 -48.61 -6.93
N ASN A 178 6.58 -49.56 -6.43
CA ASN A 178 5.36 -50.07 -7.06
C ASN A 178 4.10 -49.21 -6.83
N MET A 179 4.20 -48.08 -6.13
CA MET A 179 3.05 -47.21 -5.82
C MET A 179 2.98 -45.99 -6.75
N GLU A 180 1.80 -45.45 -7.03
CA GLU A 180 1.71 -44.19 -7.77
C GLU A 180 2.23 -43.01 -6.93
N SER A 181 2.83 -42.00 -7.57
CA SER A 181 3.37 -40.81 -6.88
C SER A 181 2.25 -39.82 -6.54
N TYR A 182 2.19 -39.35 -5.29
CA TYR A 182 1.31 -38.24 -4.90
C TYR A 182 2.07 -36.91 -4.73
N LEU A 183 3.39 -36.90 -4.94
CA LEU A 183 4.17 -35.67 -4.95
C LEU A 183 3.57 -34.59 -5.89
N GLY A 184 3.34 -33.40 -5.35
CA GLY A 184 2.80 -32.25 -6.08
C GLY A 184 1.27 -32.18 -6.08
N LEU A 185 0.57 -33.26 -5.70
CA LEU A 185 -0.89 -33.30 -5.72
C LEU A 185 -1.51 -32.44 -4.63
N TYR A 186 -2.66 -31.85 -4.96
CA TYR A 186 -3.51 -31.08 -4.06
C TYR A 186 -4.65 -31.94 -3.49
N TYR A 187 -5.03 -31.60 -2.27
CA TYR A 187 -6.10 -32.20 -1.50
C TYR A 187 -7.01 -31.09 -0.97
N PRO A 188 -8.34 -31.29 -0.98
CA PRO A 188 -9.29 -30.27 -0.57
C PRO A 188 -9.25 -30.08 0.95
N GLU A 189 -9.82 -28.98 1.42
CA GLU A 189 -9.93 -28.73 2.85
C GLU A 189 -10.70 -29.84 3.59
N SER A 190 -11.74 -30.40 2.95
CA SER A 190 -12.65 -31.38 3.56
C SER A 190 -11.99 -32.70 3.96
N ASP A 191 -10.86 -33.06 3.35
CA ASP A 191 -10.16 -34.31 3.67
C ASP A 191 -9.58 -34.28 5.11
N ILE A 192 -9.29 -33.07 5.61
CA ILE A 192 -8.88 -32.84 7.00
C ILE A 192 -9.68 -31.64 7.53
N PRO A 193 -10.88 -31.86 8.10
CA PRO A 193 -11.74 -30.77 8.53
C PRO A 193 -11.11 -29.98 9.69
N ARG A 194 -11.59 -28.75 9.90
CA ARG A 194 -11.09 -27.82 10.94
C ARG A 194 -10.94 -28.47 12.33
N GLN A 195 -11.97 -29.18 12.79
CA GLN A 195 -11.94 -29.89 14.08
C GLN A 195 -10.80 -30.91 14.21
N ALA A 196 -10.46 -31.62 13.12
CA ALA A 196 -9.35 -32.56 13.11
C ALA A 196 -8.01 -31.81 13.19
N ARG A 197 -7.87 -30.66 12.53
CA ARG A 197 -6.69 -29.79 12.61
C ARG A 197 -6.46 -29.26 14.02
N GLU A 198 -7.53 -28.84 14.69
CA GLU A 198 -7.47 -28.39 16.09
C GLU A 198 -6.99 -29.51 17.03
N LEU A 199 -7.40 -30.76 16.79
CA LEU A 199 -6.86 -31.90 17.53
C LEU A 199 -5.40 -32.18 17.20
N TYR A 200 -4.96 -32.01 15.95
CA TYR A 200 -3.54 -32.15 15.57
C TYR A 200 -2.63 -31.10 16.22
N LEU A 201 -3.16 -29.95 16.64
CA LEU A 201 -2.44 -28.97 17.47
C LEU A 201 -2.26 -29.47 18.90
N LYS A 202 -3.31 -30.07 19.49
CA LYS A 202 -3.31 -30.59 20.87
C LYS A 202 -2.49 -31.89 21.00
N LYS A 203 -2.82 -32.91 20.19
CA LYS A 203 -2.13 -34.21 20.14
C LYS A 203 -1.42 -34.34 18.80
N ARG A 204 -0.12 -34.02 18.80
CA ARG A 204 0.72 -33.90 17.60
C ARG A 204 1.04 -35.21 16.87
N LYS A 205 0.61 -36.35 17.40
CA LYS A 205 0.90 -37.69 16.84
C LYS A 205 -0.38 -38.50 16.82
N ARG A 206 -0.70 -39.11 15.69
CA ARG A 206 -1.89 -39.95 15.56
C ARG A 206 -1.56 -41.22 14.80
N ILE A 207 -1.98 -42.37 15.34
CA ILE A 207 -1.80 -43.67 14.70
C ILE A 207 -3.13 -44.39 14.55
N PHE A 208 -3.22 -45.11 13.44
CA PHE A 208 -4.27 -46.03 13.08
C PHE A 208 -3.65 -47.33 12.61
N SER A 209 -3.57 -48.32 13.51
CA SER A 209 -2.79 -49.53 13.27
C SER A 209 -3.46 -50.50 12.30
N ASN A 210 -4.78 -50.52 12.31
CA ASN A 210 -5.60 -51.32 11.42
C ASN A 210 -6.99 -50.69 11.28
N VAL A 211 -7.32 -50.19 10.10
CA VAL A 211 -8.62 -49.56 9.81
C VAL A 211 -9.77 -50.57 9.68
N TYR A 212 -9.46 -51.85 9.59
CA TYR A 212 -10.40 -52.96 9.54
C TYR A 212 -10.61 -53.65 10.89
N ALA A 213 -9.82 -53.29 11.92
CA ALA A 213 -9.99 -53.86 13.24
C ALA A 213 -11.24 -53.31 13.93
N GLU A 214 -11.90 -54.16 14.73
CA GLU A 214 -13.00 -53.72 15.59
C GLU A 214 -12.49 -52.75 16.67
N THR A 215 -13.28 -51.71 16.92
CA THR A 215 -13.05 -50.76 17.99
C THR A 215 -13.53 -51.32 19.33
N VAL A 216 -12.88 -50.92 20.42
CA VAL A 216 -13.17 -51.39 21.77
C VAL A 216 -13.95 -50.30 22.52
N PRO A 217 -15.19 -50.55 22.96
CA PRO A 217 -15.97 -49.56 23.70
C PRO A 217 -15.39 -49.30 25.09
N LEU A 218 -15.57 -48.07 25.58
CA LEU A 218 -15.38 -47.73 26.97
C LEU A 218 -16.62 -48.12 27.78
N ILE A 219 -16.40 -48.69 28.95
CA ILE A 219 -17.44 -49.06 29.91
C ILE A 219 -17.36 -48.04 31.04
N SER A 220 -18.47 -47.34 31.29
CA SER A 220 -18.66 -46.34 32.34
C SER A 220 -20.00 -46.56 33.03
N ARG A 221 -20.11 -46.16 34.31
CA ARG A 221 -21.40 -46.12 35.04
C ARG A 221 -22.18 -44.83 34.83
N THR A 222 -21.52 -43.81 34.29
CA THR A 222 -22.14 -42.52 33.98
C THR A 222 -22.29 -42.39 32.46
N ASP A 223 -23.38 -41.76 32.01
CA ASP A 223 -23.60 -41.37 30.61
C ASP A 223 -22.72 -40.17 30.18
N GLU A 224 -21.60 -39.94 30.87
CA GLU A 224 -20.70 -38.83 30.60
C GLU A 224 -19.85 -39.12 29.36
N ASN A 225 -19.81 -38.14 28.43
CA ASN A 225 -18.92 -38.20 27.29
C ASN A 225 -17.46 -37.97 27.73
N ILE A 226 -16.67 -39.03 27.73
CA ILE A 226 -15.25 -38.99 28.13
C ILE A 226 -14.42 -38.41 26.98
N ASP A 227 -13.75 -37.28 27.22
CA ASP A 227 -12.84 -36.67 26.26
C ASP A 227 -11.56 -37.51 26.13
N LEU A 228 -11.33 -38.06 24.94
CA LEU A 228 -10.19 -38.91 24.59
C LEU A 228 -9.13 -38.17 23.77
N THR A 229 -9.16 -36.83 23.71
CA THR A 229 -8.26 -35.99 22.90
C THR A 229 -6.79 -36.42 22.99
N PHE A 230 -6.32 -36.73 24.20
CA PHE A 230 -4.92 -37.06 24.46
C PHE A 230 -4.60 -38.56 24.49
N VAL A 231 -5.61 -39.44 24.42
CA VAL A 231 -5.45 -40.91 24.38
C VAL A 231 -4.82 -41.32 23.05
N ALA A 232 -3.70 -42.04 23.08
CA ALA A 232 -3.02 -42.45 21.85
C ALA A 232 -3.85 -43.45 21.04
N SER A 233 -4.49 -44.38 21.74
CA SER A 233 -5.38 -45.42 21.23
C SER A 233 -6.80 -44.94 20.93
N ARG A 234 -7.13 -43.63 21.02
CA ARG A 234 -8.49 -43.11 20.74
C ARG A 234 -9.07 -43.73 19.47
N GLY A 235 -10.37 -44.00 19.46
CA GLY A 235 -11.11 -44.52 18.31
C GLY A 235 -11.02 -43.62 17.07
N MET A 236 -11.17 -44.23 15.90
CA MET A 236 -11.18 -43.52 14.62
C MET A 236 -12.61 -43.14 14.24
N SER A 237 -12.81 -41.96 13.65
CA SER A 237 -14.06 -41.63 12.94
C SER A 237 -14.31 -42.65 11.82
N PRO A 238 -15.52 -43.25 11.73
CA PRO A 238 -15.85 -44.18 10.65
C PRO A 238 -15.66 -43.57 9.25
N ILE A 239 -15.91 -42.26 9.10
CA ILE A 239 -15.73 -41.53 7.84
C ILE A 239 -14.25 -41.52 7.45
N HIS A 240 -13.37 -41.17 8.38
CA HIS A 240 -11.93 -41.16 8.12
C HIS A 240 -11.37 -42.58 7.89
N GLY A 241 -11.94 -43.60 8.56
CA GLY A 241 -11.58 -44.99 8.31
C GLY A 241 -11.92 -45.44 6.90
N GLN A 242 -13.10 -45.08 6.41
CA GLN A 242 -13.47 -45.37 5.04
C GLN A 242 -12.60 -44.58 4.04
N TYR A 243 -12.22 -43.34 4.35
CA TYR A 243 -11.26 -42.58 3.54
C TYR A 243 -9.92 -43.30 3.38
N ILE A 244 -9.33 -43.79 4.47
CA ILE A 244 -8.05 -44.54 4.44
C ILE A 244 -8.21 -45.85 3.65
N LYS A 245 -9.34 -46.55 3.80
CA LYS A 245 -9.64 -47.75 3.00
C LYS A 245 -9.73 -47.44 1.51
N ASN A 246 -10.40 -46.35 1.14
CA ASN A 246 -10.54 -45.91 -0.25
C ASN A 246 -9.19 -45.55 -0.89
N SER A 247 -8.21 -45.11 -0.07
CA SER A 247 -6.83 -44.86 -0.54
C SER A 247 -5.99 -46.13 -0.72
N GLY A 248 -6.54 -47.31 -0.42
CA GLY A 248 -5.85 -48.60 -0.46
C GLY A 248 -4.92 -48.87 0.72
N ALA A 249 -5.01 -48.08 1.80
CA ALA A 249 -4.18 -48.27 2.98
C ALA A 249 -4.97 -49.02 4.09
N SER A 250 -4.26 -49.87 4.83
CA SER A 250 -4.82 -50.56 6.01
C SER A 250 -4.38 -49.94 7.32
N SER A 251 -3.34 -49.11 7.30
CA SER A 251 -2.88 -48.36 8.48
C SER A 251 -2.34 -46.99 8.10
N SER A 252 -2.38 -46.06 9.06
CA SER A 252 -1.97 -44.68 8.87
C SER A 252 -1.29 -44.14 10.13
N PHE A 253 -0.26 -43.32 9.95
CA PHE A 253 0.41 -42.62 11.04
C PHE A 253 0.70 -41.18 10.61
N SER A 254 0.43 -40.21 11.48
CA SER A 254 0.70 -38.81 11.21
C SER A 254 1.37 -38.09 12.37
N VAL A 255 2.23 -37.14 12.01
CA VAL A 255 2.94 -36.26 12.94
C VAL A 255 2.75 -34.82 12.49
N SER A 256 2.34 -33.95 13.42
CA SER A 256 2.14 -32.54 13.14
C SER A 256 3.45 -31.80 12.94
N ILE A 257 3.52 -30.99 11.89
CA ILE A 257 4.58 -30.02 11.61
C ILE A 257 4.08 -28.67 12.12
N ILE A 258 4.66 -28.19 13.21
CA ILE A 258 4.29 -26.92 13.83
C ILE A 258 5.37 -25.90 13.56
N ILE A 259 4.99 -24.78 12.95
CA ILE A 259 5.89 -23.65 12.66
C ILE A 259 5.20 -22.39 13.16
N GLU A 260 5.90 -21.58 13.97
CA GLU A 260 5.37 -20.35 14.57
C GLU A 260 4.04 -20.59 15.31
N ASP A 261 3.93 -21.69 16.07
CA ASP A 261 2.72 -22.14 16.81
C ASP A 261 1.47 -22.46 15.95
N HIS A 262 1.62 -22.52 14.63
CA HIS A 262 0.54 -22.90 13.70
C HIS A 262 0.76 -24.31 13.15
N LEU A 263 -0.34 -25.01 12.86
CA LEU A 263 -0.31 -26.29 12.14
C LEU A 263 0.03 -26.02 10.68
N TRP A 264 1.32 -26.03 10.36
CA TRP A 264 1.83 -25.74 9.02
C TRP A 264 1.61 -26.91 8.07
N GLY A 265 1.69 -28.14 8.59
CA GLY A 265 1.55 -29.35 7.80
C GLY A 265 1.54 -30.60 8.67
N LEU A 266 1.58 -31.75 8.01
CA LEU A 266 1.66 -33.07 8.60
C LEU A 266 2.72 -33.88 7.86
N VAL A 267 3.50 -34.66 8.59
CA VAL A 267 4.07 -35.88 8.02
C VAL A 267 2.96 -36.93 8.05
N THR A 268 2.56 -37.47 6.90
CA THR A 268 1.54 -38.50 6.79
C THR A 268 2.16 -39.78 6.23
N CYS A 269 1.86 -40.90 6.87
CA CYS A 269 2.40 -42.21 6.53
C CYS A 269 1.24 -43.16 6.27
N GLN A 270 1.30 -43.92 5.19
CA GLN A 270 0.29 -44.93 4.83
C GLN A 270 0.96 -46.26 4.53
N ASN A 271 0.35 -47.36 4.99
CA ASN A 271 0.82 -48.71 4.72
C ASN A 271 -0.33 -49.55 4.16
N SER A 272 -0.03 -50.34 3.15
CA SER A 272 -1.00 -51.23 2.48
C SER A 272 -1.53 -52.30 3.44
N GLU A 273 -0.67 -52.84 4.31
CA GLU A 273 -1.03 -53.80 5.35
C GLU A 273 -1.20 -53.15 6.73
N ALA A 274 -1.95 -53.83 7.61
CA ALA A 274 -2.08 -53.44 9.01
C ALA A 274 -0.70 -53.40 9.66
N LYS A 275 -0.36 -52.27 10.28
CA LYS A 275 0.96 -52.04 10.85
C LYS A 275 0.86 -51.17 12.07
N HIS A 276 1.47 -51.63 13.15
CA HIS A 276 1.63 -50.86 14.38
C HIS A 276 3.09 -50.38 14.51
N ILE A 277 3.26 -49.20 15.12
CA ILE A 277 4.56 -48.59 15.41
C ILE A 277 4.65 -48.48 16.92
N ASP A 278 5.77 -48.90 17.51
CA ASP A 278 6.03 -48.77 18.93
C ASP A 278 5.91 -47.31 19.44
N LEU A 279 5.46 -47.12 20.68
CA LEU A 279 5.33 -45.78 21.29
C LEU A 279 6.62 -44.97 21.25
N GLU A 280 7.78 -45.57 21.55
CA GLU A 280 9.06 -44.85 21.53
C GLU A 280 9.41 -44.38 20.12
N ASP A 281 9.14 -45.20 19.11
CA ASP A 281 9.41 -44.88 17.71
C ASP A 281 8.49 -43.74 17.22
N ARG A 282 7.23 -43.70 17.69
CA ARG A 282 6.33 -42.56 17.46
C ARG A 282 6.83 -41.29 18.16
N VAL A 283 7.41 -41.40 19.35
CA VAL A 283 8.02 -40.27 20.07
C VAL A 283 9.23 -39.74 19.30
N GLN A 284 10.13 -40.62 18.85
CA GLN A 284 11.29 -40.25 18.02
C GLN A 284 10.86 -39.56 16.72
N ALA A 285 9.83 -40.08 16.04
CA ALA A 285 9.29 -39.44 14.84
C ALA A 285 8.82 -38.00 15.11
N GLY A 286 8.19 -37.77 16.27
CA GLY A 286 7.83 -36.44 16.75
C GLY A 286 9.05 -35.52 16.94
N ILE A 287 10.12 -36.02 17.55
CA ILE A 287 11.35 -35.24 17.80
C ILE A 287 12.00 -34.82 16.48
N PHE A 288 12.21 -35.76 15.54
CA PHE A 288 12.81 -35.43 14.24
C PHE A 288 11.94 -34.46 13.42
N THR A 289 10.63 -34.59 13.49
CA THR A 289 9.70 -33.66 12.83
C THR A 289 9.80 -32.25 13.43
N ALA A 290 9.92 -32.13 14.77
CA ALA A 290 10.12 -30.85 15.43
C ALA A 290 11.48 -30.21 15.08
N LEU A 291 12.56 -30.99 15.00
CA LEU A 291 13.87 -30.51 14.56
C LEU A 291 13.85 -30.01 13.12
N ALA A 292 13.22 -30.75 12.21
CA ALA A 292 13.03 -30.32 10.83
C ALA A 292 12.18 -29.04 10.74
N SER A 293 11.14 -28.91 11.57
CA SER A 293 10.30 -27.70 11.64
C SER A 293 11.12 -26.47 12.09
N ASN A 294 12.00 -26.64 13.07
CA ASN A 294 12.90 -25.58 13.53
C ASN A 294 13.95 -25.21 12.48
N ALA A 295 14.53 -26.21 11.81
CA ALA A 295 15.45 -26.00 10.69
C ALA A 295 14.78 -25.23 9.54
N TYR A 296 13.54 -25.59 9.20
CA TYR A 296 12.74 -24.87 8.19
C TYR A 296 12.51 -23.42 8.59
N SER A 297 12.12 -23.16 9.85
CA SER A 297 11.93 -21.80 10.37
C SER A 297 13.21 -20.98 10.24
N SER A 298 14.36 -21.54 10.62
CA SER A 298 15.67 -20.88 10.49
C SER A 298 16.02 -20.59 9.02
N PHE A 299 15.82 -21.57 8.14
CA PHE A 299 16.02 -21.42 6.68
C PHE A 299 15.14 -20.31 6.08
N LYS A 300 13.84 -20.29 6.44
CA LYS A 300 12.87 -19.26 6.01
C LYS A 300 13.34 -17.87 6.47
N SER A 301 13.71 -17.71 7.73
CA SER A 301 14.19 -16.44 8.28
C SER A 301 15.48 -15.96 7.60
N LYS A 302 16.44 -16.87 7.34
CA LYS A 302 17.69 -16.56 6.62
C LYS A 302 17.40 -16.06 5.20
N ASN A 303 16.51 -16.74 4.48
CA ASN A 303 16.13 -16.34 3.12
C ASN A 303 15.34 -15.03 3.08
N GLU A 304 14.47 -14.78 4.04
CA GLU A 304 13.76 -13.51 4.15
C GLU A 304 14.72 -12.35 4.43
N LEU A 305 15.68 -12.54 5.34
CA LEU A 305 16.72 -11.54 5.62
C LEU A 305 17.58 -11.27 4.37
N LYS A 306 18.04 -12.31 3.68
CA LYS A 306 18.81 -12.18 2.43
C LYS A 306 18.03 -11.39 1.39
N TYR A 307 16.76 -11.73 1.19
CA TYR A 307 15.88 -11.01 0.28
C TYR A 307 15.71 -9.53 0.66
N ARG A 308 15.50 -9.21 1.94
CA ARG A 308 15.38 -7.83 2.42
C ARG A 308 16.66 -7.02 2.18
N LEU A 309 17.83 -7.61 2.40
CA LEU A 309 19.12 -6.97 2.09
C LEU A 309 19.27 -6.69 0.60
N GLU A 310 18.99 -7.67 -0.26
CA GLU A 310 19.02 -7.51 -1.72
C GLU A 310 18.03 -6.45 -2.21
N LEU A 311 16.81 -6.43 -1.64
CA LEU A 311 15.80 -5.43 -1.97
C LEU A 311 16.23 -4.02 -1.55
N ASN A 312 16.75 -3.87 -0.32
CA ASN A 312 17.27 -2.58 0.16
C ASN A 312 18.41 -2.04 -0.70
N GLU A 313 19.32 -2.91 -1.15
CA GLU A 313 20.39 -2.53 -2.07
C GLU A 313 19.82 -2.04 -3.41
N LYS A 314 18.90 -2.80 -4.02
CA LYS A 314 18.24 -2.42 -5.28
C LYS A 314 17.46 -1.11 -5.15
N SER A 315 16.73 -0.91 -4.05
CA SER A 315 15.99 0.33 -3.77
C SER A 315 16.92 1.53 -3.59
N SER A 316 18.06 1.35 -2.92
CA SER A 316 19.07 2.39 -2.75
C SER A 316 19.70 2.80 -4.09
N GLN A 317 20.01 1.82 -4.95
CA GLN A 317 20.49 2.07 -6.31
C GLN A 317 19.44 2.80 -7.16
N LEU A 318 18.17 2.36 -7.10
CA LEU A 318 17.07 3.01 -7.81
C LEU A 318 16.89 4.47 -7.38
N LYS A 319 16.96 4.74 -6.07
CA LYS A 319 16.92 6.09 -5.52
C LYS A 319 18.05 6.97 -6.04
N ALA A 320 19.28 6.45 -6.11
CA ALA A 320 20.41 7.19 -6.65
C ALA A 320 20.20 7.57 -8.12
N GLU A 321 19.58 6.70 -8.92
CA GLU A 321 19.23 7.00 -10.32
C GLU A 321 18.12 8.04 -10.44
N PHE A 322 17.08 7.99 -9.60
CA PHE A 322 16.00 8.98 -9.64
C PHE A 322 16.51 10.40 -9.36
N LEU A 323 17.50 10.52 -8.47
CA LEU A 323 18.10 11.82 -8.14
C LEU A 323 18.93 12.44 -9.28
N LYS A 324 19.19 11.71 -10.38
CA LYS A 324 19.86 12.26 -11.56
C LYS A 324 18.94 13.12 -12.44
N HIS A 325 17.63 12.99 -12.27
CA HIS A 325 16.64 13.73 -13.06
C HIS A 325 15.96 14.81 -12.23
N ASN A 326 15.53 15.87 -12.93
CA ASN A 326 14.82 16.99 -12.30
C ASN A 326 13.31 16.77 -12.20
N ASN A 327 12.76 15.77 -12.90
CA ASN A 327 11.35 15.41 -12.85
C ASN A 327 11.17 13.91 -12.57
N LEU A 328 10.03 13.57 -11.97
CA LEU A 328 9.70 12.21 -11.59
C LEU A 328 9.45 11.31 -12.80
N PHE A 329 8.81 11.84 -13.85
CA PHE A 329 8.45 11.06 -15.03
C PHE A 329 9.67 10.50 -15.77
N ASP A 330 10.70 11.32 -16.01
CA ASP A 330 11.96 10.89 -16.63
C ASP A 330 12.67 9.87 -15.74
N SER A 331 12.67 10.09 -14.42
CA SER A 331 13.22 9.13 -13.45
C SER A 331 12.58 7.75 -13.60
N LEU A 332 11.25 7.71 -13.71
CA LEU A 332 10.47 6.48 -13.90
C LEU A 332 10.71 5.89 -15.29
N ALA A 333 10.69 6.70 -16.34
CA ALA A 333 10.83 6.27 -17.73
C ALA A 333 12.20 5.68 -18.03
N ASP A 334 13.28 6.25 -17.50
CA ASP A 334 14.65 5.76 -17.71
C ASP A 334 14.93 4.51 -16.88
N ASN A 335 14.29 4.37 -15.72
CA ASN A 335 14.48 3.22 -14.83
C ASN A 335 13.39 2.15 -14.95
N LYS A 336 12.46 2.26 -15.92
CA LYS A 336 11.34 1.33 -16.14
C LYS A 336 11.75 -0.14 -16.12
N GLY A 337 12.91 -0.47 -16.71
CA GLY A 337 13.43 -1.84 -16.74
C GLY A 337 13.83 -2.39 -15.36
N LYS A 338 14.35 -1.55 -14.47
CA LYS A 338 14.67 -1.91 -13.07
C LYS A 338 13.39 -2.04 -12.25
N ILE A 339 12.46 -1.10 -12.42
CA ILE A 339 11.16 -1.08 -11.73
C ILE A 339 10.31 -2.30 -12.09
N ARG A 340 10.29 -2.69 -13.38
CA ARG A 340 9.58 -3.89 -13.83
C ARG A 340 10.09 -5.18 -13.17
N LYS A 341 11.40 -5.28 -12.93
CA LYS A 341 12.05 -6.50 -12.41
C LYS A 341 11.94 -6.68 -10.90
N LEU A 342 11.49 -5.66 -10.16
CA LEU A 342 11.42 -5.70 -8.69
C LEU A 342 10.33 -6.65 -8.19
N PRO A 343 9.05 -6.49 -8.56
CA PRO A 343 8.11 -7.60 -8.56
C PRO A 343 8.41 -8.46 -9.79
N GLU A 344 8.36 -9.80 -9.73
CA GLU A 344 8.67 -10.66 -10.88
C GLU A 344 7.58 -10.55 -11.98
N ALA A 345 7.44 -9.38 -12.62
CA ALA A 345 6.40 -9.02 -13.56
C ALA A 345 6.92 -9.15 -14.99
N ASP A 346 6.03 -9.51 -15.92
CA ASP A 346 6.36 -9.66 -17.34
C ASP A 346 6.41 -8.30 -18.05
N GLY A 347 5.58 -7.35 -17.59
CA GLY A 347 5.48 -6.00 -18.14
C GLY A 347 5.26 -4.91 -17.09
N LEU A 348 5.48 -3.67 -17.51
CA LEU A 348 5.19 -2.46 -16.74
C LEU A 348 4.71 -1.37 -17.70
N ALA A 349 3.63 -0.68 -17.33
CA ALA A 349 3.23 0.61 -17.89
C ALA A 349 3.33 1.70 -16.81
N ILE A 350 3.82 2.87 -17.21
CA ILE A 350 3.90 4.09 -16.40
C ILE A 350 3.05 5.13 -17.11
N ILE A 351 2.03 5.65 -16.40
CA ILE A 351 1.09 6.64 -16.92
C ILE A 351 1.28 7.93 -16.12
N SER A 352 1.58 9.03 -16.80
CA SER A 352 1.73 10.36 -16.19
C SER A 352 1.55 11.46 -17.23
N GLU A 353 0.83 12.52 -16.88
CA GLU A 353 0.62 13.73 -17.70
C GLU A 353 0.18 13.44 -19.16
N GLY A 354 -0.63 12.39 -19.36
CA GLY A 354 -1.12 11.98 -20.69
C GLY A 354 -0.11 11.19 -21.53
N ASN A 355 1.08 10.90 -21.00
CA ASN A 355 2.07 10.04 -21.61
C ASN A 355 2.05 8.64 -20.97
N THR A 356 2.20 7.62 -21.83
CA THR A 356 2.29 6.22 -21.40
C THR A 356 3.61 5.63 -21.88
N VAL A 357 4.43 5.15 -20.94
CA VAL A 357 5.70 4.48 -21.23
C VAL A 357 5.60 3.02 -20.78
N THR A 358 5.96 2.10 -21.67
CA THR A 358 5.86 0.66 -21.41
C THR A 358 7.21 -0.04 -21.52
N VAL A 359 7.33 -1.20 -20.87
CA VAL A 359 8.48 -2.10 -20.99
C VAL A 359 8.06 -3.54 -20.71
N GLY A 360 8.64 -4.49 -21.45
CA GLY A 360 8.34 -5.91 -21.31
C GLY A 360 7.07 -6.30 -22.08
N VAL A 361 6.37 -7.32 -21.58
CA VAL A 361 5.13 -7.85 -22.19
C VAL A 361 3.95 -7.11 -21.58
N VAL A 362 3.32 -6.23 -22.37
CA VAL A 362 2.18 -5.43 -21.96
C VAL A 362 1.05 -5.57 -22.99
N PRO A 363 -0.22 -5.35 -22.59
CA PRO A 363 -1.32 -5.24 -23.54
C PRO A 363 -1.18 -4.05 -24.48
N GLU A 364 -2.03 -3.99 -25.51
CA GLU A 364 -2.13 -2.82 -26.37
C GLU A 364 -2.46 -1.54 -25.58
N ASN A 365 -1.97 -0.38 -26.04
CA ASN A 365 -2.16 0.91 -25.35
C ASN A 365 -3.64 1.23 -25.07
N ARG A 366 -4.54 0.89 -26.00
CA ARG A 366 -6.00 1.07 -25.80
C ARG A 366 -6.52 0.28 -24.59
N ILE A 367 -6.01 -0.92 -24.36
CA ILE A 367 -6.36 -1.76 -23.22
C ILE A 367 -5.76 -1.17 -21.94
N ILE A 368 -4.51 -0.72 -21.98
CA ILE A 368 -3.86 -0.05 -20.84
C ILE A 368 -4.68 1.18 -20.40
N ASP A 369 -5.15 1.98 -21.34
CA ASP A 369 -6.01 3.13 -21.04
C ASP A 369 -7.35 2.71 -20.43
N ALA A 370 -7.96 1.63 -20.92
CA ALA A 370 -9.20 1.08 -20.36
C ALA A 370 -9.01 0.59 -18.91
N ILE A 371 -7.90 -0.10 -18.64
CA ILE A 371 -7.51 -0.54 -17.30
C ILE A 371 -7.31 0.66 -16.37
N ALA A 372 -6.63 1.71 -16.83
CA ALA A 372 -6.40 2.92 -16.03
C ALA A 372 -7.72 3.64 -15.67
N HIS A 373 -8.67 3.71 -16.60
CA HIS A 373 -10.01 4.26 -16.34
C HIS A 373 -10.78 3.38 -15.35
N TRP A 374 -10.81 2.07 -15.58
CA TRP A 374 -11.46 1.12 -14.69
C TRP A 374 -10.91 1.23 -13.27
N ALA A 375 -9.59 1.33 -13.11
CA ALA A 375 -8.94 1.42 -11.81
C ALA A 375 -9.33 2.71 -11.07
N LEU A 376 -9.48 3.84 -11.77
CA LEU A 376 -9.92 5.10 -11.17
C LEU A 376 -11.35 5.03 -10.62
N GLU A 377 -12.22 4.24 -11.24
CA GLU A 377 -13.63 4.11 -10.85
C GLU A 377 -13.86 3.01 -9.79
N ASN A 378 -13.08 1.92 -9.83
CA ASN A 378 -13.39 0.69 -9.10
C ASN A 378 -12.46 0.38 -7.91
N THR A 379 -11.40 1.16 -7.68
CA THR A 379 -10.49 0.94 -6.54
C THR A 379 -10.49 2.12 -5.57
N ALA A 380 -10.42 1.87 -4.26
CA ALA A 380 -10.23 2.92 -3.26
C ALA A 380 -8.77 2.97 -2.77
N ASP A 381 -8.09 1.83 -2.73
CA ASP A 381 -6.75 1.70 -2.21
C ASP A 381 -5.68 2.23 -3.17
N SER A 382 -4.55 2.68 -2.59
CA SER A 382 -3.38 3.13 -3.35
C SER A 382 -2.70 2.01 -4.16
N ILE A 383 -2.86 0.76 -3.73
CA ILE A 383 -2.34 -0.42 -4.42
C ILE A 383 -3.49 -1.41 -4.62
N PHE A 384 -3.72 -1.82 -5.86
CA PHE A 384 -4.63 -2.91 -6.22
C PHE A 384 -3.82 -4.09 -6.76
N VAL A 385 -4.19 -5.31 -6.37
CA VAL A 385 -3.49 -6.53 -6.77
C VAL A 385 -4.54 -7.56 -7.19
N SER A 386 -4.40 -8.12 -8.38
CA SER A 386 -5.19 -9.27 -8.80
C SER A 386 -4.34 -10.26 -9.58
N ARG A 387 -4.54 -11.55 -9.30
CA ARG A 387 -3.96 -12.65 -10.10
C ARG A 387 -4.90 -13.17 -11.19
N SER A 388 -6.17 -12.77 -11.14
CA SER A 388 -7.29 -13.28 -11.93
C SER A 388 -7.94 -12.17 -12.75
N PHE A 389 -7.20 -11.10 -13.04
CA PHE A 389 -7.73 -9.89 -13.63
C PHE A 389 -8.35 -10.14 -15.01
N LEU A 390 -7.72 -10.98 -15.84
CA LEU A 390 -8.28 -11.44 -17.12
C LEU A 390 -9.57 -12.26 -16.92
N LYS A 391 -9.61 -13.15 -15.93
CA LYS A 391 -10.81 -13.95 -15.64
C LYS A 391 -11.97 -13.09 -15.17
N ASP A 392 -11.70 -12.14 -14.29
CA ASP A 392 -12.73 -11.36 -13.59
C ASP A 392 -13.25 -10.20 -14.45
N TYR A 393 -12.38 -9.54 -15.23
CA TYR A 393 -12.69 -8.31 -15.97
C TYR A 393 -12.39 -8.40 -17.48
N GLY A 394 -11.95 -9.56 -17.98
CA GLY A 394 -11.48 -9.70 -19.37
C GLY A 394 -12.50 -9.35 -20.43
N LYS A 395 -13.76 -9.75 -20.24
CA LYS A 395 -14.85 -9.44 -21.19
C LYS A 395 -15.24 -7.96 -21.19
N GLU A 396 -15.21 -7.33 -20.03
CA GLU A 396 -15.59 -5.92 -19.86
C GLU A 396 -14.56 -4.99 -20.47
N LEU A 397 -13.27 -5.27 -20.23
CA LEU A 397 -12.17 -4.39 -20.60
C LEU A 397 -11.47 -4.80 -21.91
N GLY A 398 -11.88 -5.92 -22.52
CA GLY A 398 -11.26 -6.46 -23.73
C GLY A 398 -9.81 -6.90 -23.48
N LEU A 399 -9.54 -7.50 -22.32
CA LEU A 399 -8.20 -7.93 -21.92
C LEU A 399 -7.72 -9.14 -22.75
N ASP A 400 -6.41 -9.23 -22.95
CA ASP A 400 -5.73 -10.35 -23.57
C ASP A 400 -4.93 -11.17 -22.52
N GLU A 401 -4.26 -12.23 -22.99
CA GLU A 401 -3.40 -13.08 -22.16
C GLU A 401 -2.23 -12.32 -21.51
N ASN A 402 -1.92 -11.08 -21.91
CA ASN A 402 -0.84 -10.30 -21.32
C ASN A 402 -1.26 -9.57 -20.02
N ALA A 403 -2.57 -9.51 -19.73
CA ALA A 403 -3.13 -8.85 -18.54
C ALA A 403 -3.82 -9.82 -17.56
N ALA A 404 -3.36 -11.07 -17.46
CA ALA A 404 -3.96 -12.05 -16.55
C ALA A 404 -3.80 -11.67 -15.08
N GLY A 405 -2.64 -11.13 -14.71
CA GLY A 405 -2.36 -10.62 -13.38
C GLY A 405 -1.89 -9.18 -13.43
N ILE A 406 -2.32 -8.39 -12.46
CA ILE A 406 -2.00 -6.96 -12.40
C ILE A 406 -1.65 -6.52 -10.98
N ILE A 407 -0.70 -5.59 -10.88
CA ILE A 407 -0.57 -4.71 -9.73
C ILE A 407 -0.70 -3.28 -10.23
N ILE A 408 -1.60 -2.50 -9.64
CA ILE A 408 -1.80 -1.08 -9.93
C ILE A 408 -1.36 -0.30 -8.71
N TYR A 409 -0.48 0.67 -8.88
CA TYR A 409 -0.09 1.61 -7.84
C TYR A 409 -0.37 3.04 -8.31
N PHE A 410 -1.20 3.77 -7.55
CA PHE A 410 -1.47 5.18 -7.80
C PHE A 410 -0.39 6.05 -7.15
N ILE A 411 0.36 6.80 -7.98
CA ILE A 411 1.26 7.84 -7.48
C ILE A 411 0.42 9.03 -6.99
N GLU A 412 -0.40 9.58 -7.89
CA GLU A 412 -1.24 10.75 -7.64
C GLU A 412 -2.57 10.55 -8.39
N ARG A 413 -3.62 10.21 -7.64
CA ARG A 413 -4.92 9.81 -8.20
C ARG A 413 -5.60 10.94 -8.96
N ASN A 414 -5.51 12.17 -8.44
CA ASN A 414 -6.12 13.36 -9.05
C ASN A 414 -5.49 13.71 -10.41
N LYS A 415 -4.23 13.34 -10.62
CA LYS A 415 -3.50 13.55 -11.88
C LYS A 415 -3.53 12.33 -12.81
N LYS A 416 -4.23 11.25 -12.40
CA LYS A 416 -4.24 9.95 -13.10
C LYS A 416 -2.83 9.37 -13.28
N GLU A 417 -1.93 9.62 -12.31
CA GLU A 417 -0.56 9.10 -12.35
C GLU A 417 -0.50 7.74 -11.66
N MET A 418 -0.06 6.71 -12.40
CA MET A 418 -0.01 5.35 -11.88
C MET A 418 1.04 4.48 -12.56
N LEU A 419 1.45 3.43 -11.85
CA LEU A 419 2.24 2.32 -12.36
C LEU A 419 1.35 1.08 -12.44
N ILE A 420 1.47 0.35 -13.54
CA ILE A 420 0.74 -0.90 -13.76
C ILE A 420 1.74 -2.00 -14.12
N TRP A 421 1.95 -2.95 -13.21
CA TRP A 421 2.71 -4.16 -13.50
C TRP A 421 1.80 -5.24 -14.04
N PHE A 422 2.25 -5.91 -15.10
CA PHE A 422 1.51 -6.96 -15.78
C PHE A 422 2.20 -8.31 -15.61
N ARG A 423 1.39 -9.35 -15.46
CA ARG A 423 1.79 -10.74 -15.63
C ARG A 423 0.89 -11.40 -16.66
N LYS A 424 1.52 -12.16 -17.56
CA LYS A 424 0.79 -12.93 -18.56
C LYS A 424 0.05 -14.10 -17.93
N GLU A 425 -0.88 -14.65 -18.69
CA GLU A 425 -1.59 -15.87 -18.38
C GLU A 425 -0.55 -16.99 -18.19
N PHE A 426 -0.74 -17.71 -17.10
CA PHE A 426 0.05 -18.88 -16.79
C PHE A 426 -0.95 -20.03 -16.72
N ASP A 427 -0.84 -20.96 -17.67
CA ASP A 427 -1.58 -22.22 -17.63
C ASP A 427 -1.17 -22.98 -16.36
N GLU A 428 -1.94 -22.75 -15.29
CA GLU A 428 -1.78 -23.41 -14.01
C GLU A 428 -2.64 -24.67 -14.06
N HIS A 429 -1.97 -25.81 -14.09
CA HIS A 429 -2.60 -27.11 -13.90
C HIS A 429 -2.54 -27.45 -12.41
N ILE A 430 -3.70 -27.69 -11.79
CA ILE A 430 -3.77 -28.23 -10.44
C ILE A 430 -4.09 -29.71 -10.55
N ASP A 431 -3.11 -30.55 -10.24
CA ASP A 431 -3.31 -31.97 -10.13
C ASP A 431 -3.87 -32.28 -8.74
N TRP A 432 -5.15 -32.62 -8.68
CA TRP A 432 -5.84 -33.06 -7.47
C TRP A 432 -5.70 -34.57 -7.29
N ALA A 433 -5.51 -35.02 -6.04
CA ALA A 433 -5.56 -36.43 -5.68
C ALA A 433 -7.02 -36.93 -5.63
N GLY A 434 -7.68 -37.02 -6.79
CA GLY A 434 -9.12 -37.29 -6.94
C GLY A 434 -9.93 -36.03 -7.22
N ASN A 435 -11.07 -36.19 -7.93
CA ASN A 435 -11.98 -35.09 -8.24
C ASN A 435 -12.45 -34.37 -6.96
N PRO A 436 -12.31 -33.03 -6.86
CA PRO A 436 -12.74 -32.25 -5.70
C PRO A 436 -14.25 -32.12 -5.49
N GLU A 437 -15.09 -32.47 -6.48
CA GLU A 437 -16.55 -32.40 -6.34
C GLU A 437 -17.10 -33.44 -5.35
N LYS A 438 -17.96 -32.98 -4.43
CA LYS A 438 -18.58 -33.80 -3.39
C LYS A 438 -19.85 -34.49 -3.88
N LYS A 439 -20.05 -35.75 -3.47
CA LYS A 439 -21.37 -36.40 -3.46
C LYS A 439 -21.87 -36.48 -2.02
N VAL A 440 -23.06 -35.93 -1.77
CA VAL A 440 -23.76 -36.11 -0.50
C VAL A 440 -24.51 -37.43 -0.58
N GLU A 441 -24.19 -38.37 0.31
CA GLU A 441 -24.88 -39.65 0.39
C GLU A 441 -25.81 -39.66 1.60
N VAL A 442 -26.99 -40.26 1.45
CA VAL A 442 -27.95 -40.43 2.53
C VAL A 442 -27.75 -41.83 3.13
N LEU A 443 -27.26 -41.89 4.37
CA LEU A 443 -27.15 -43.12 5.13
C LEU A 443 -28.35 -43.26 6.07
N LEU A 444 -28.96 -44.45 6.10
CA LEU A 444 -29.98 -44.82 7.08
C LEU A 444 -29.29 -45.41 8.31
N GLN A 445 -29.29 -44.69 9.42
CA GLN A 445 -28.81 -45.18 10.71
C GLN A 445 -29.96 -45.08 11.73
N ASP A 446 -30.31 -46.19 12.37
CA ASP A 446 -31.43 -46.31 13.33
C ASP A 446 -32.77 -45.74 12.82
N GLY A 447 -33.08 -45.94 11.53
CA GLY A 447 -34.35 -45.50 10.93
C GLY A 447 -34.47 -44.00 10.66
N LYS A 448 -33.38 -43.23 10.78
CA LYS A 448 -33.29 -41.82 10.37
C LYS A 448 -32.36 -41.65 9.17
N GLU A 449 -32.79 -40.83 8.22
CA GLU A 449 -31.95 -40.38 7.10
C GLU A 449 -30.90 -39.39 7.62
N ILE A 450 -29.62 -39.73 7.47
CA ILE A 450 -28.49 -38.86 7.79
C ILE A 450 -27.79 -38.54 6.46
N GLN A 451 -27.71 -37.25 6.12
CA GLN A 451 -26.90 -36.79 5.00
C GLN A 451 -25.45 -36.75 5.45
N VAL A 452 -24.61 -37.63 4.91
CA VAL A 452 -23.18 -37.68 5.19
C VAL A 452 -22.43 -37.33 3.92
N VAL A 453 -21.47 -36.42 4.01
CA VAL A 453 -20.51 -36.20 2.91
C VAL A 453 -19.69 -37.47 2.80
N SER A 454 -19.90 -38.22 1.71
CA SER A 454 -19.23 -39.49 1.51
C SER A 454 -17.72 -39.24 1.38
N PRO A 455 -16.86 -40.04 2.05
CA PRO A 455 -15.42 -39.95 1.86
C PRO A 455 -15.08 -40.22 0.38
N ARG A 456 -14.04 -39.55 -0.14
CA ARG A 456 -13.62 -39.66 -1.55
C ARG A 456 -13.54 -41.12 -1.99
N THR A 457 -14.19 -41.44 -3.11
CA THR A 457 -14.26 -42.80 -3.66
C THR A 457 -13.12 -43.13 -4.65
N SER A 458 -12.39 -42.11 -5.13
CA SER A 458 -11.25 -42.28 -6.04
C SER A 458 -10.13 -41.31 -5.71
N PHE A 459 -8.89 -41.82 -5.79
CA PHE A 459 -7.64 -41.06 -5.67
C PHE A 459 -6.91 -40.91 -7.01
N GLN A 460 -7.58 -41.24 -8.13
CA GLN A 460 -7.01 -41.01 -9.46
C GLN A 460 -6.75 -39.52 -9.69
N ILE A 461 -5.60 -39.21 -10.29
CA ILE A 461 -5.18 -37.83 -10.54
C ILE A 461 -6.21 -37.13 -11.42
N PHE A 462 -6.76 -36.02 -10.92
CA PHE A 462 -7.67 -35.15 -11.66
C PHE A 462 -6.98 -33.82 -11.90
N THR A 463 -6.68 -33.51 -13.14
CA THR A 463 -6.04 -32.24 -13.52
C THR A 463 -7.10 -31.19 -13.81
N GLU A 464 -7.13 -30.15 -12.99
CA GLU A 464 -7.93 -28.95 -13.23
C GLU A 464 -7.10 -27.91 -14.00
N ASN A 465 -7.63 -27.48 -15.16
CA ASN A 465 -7.01 -26.45 -15.97
C ASN A 465 -7.53 -25.08 -15.57
N ILE A 466 -6.69 -24.27 -14.92
CA ILE A 466 -7.06 -22.93 -14.51
C ILE A 466 -6.63 -21.93 -15.59
N LYS A 467 -7.62 -21.45 -16.35
CA LYS A 467 -7.45 -20.37 -17.34
C LYS A 467 -7.84 -19.01 -16.78
N GLY A 468 -7.28 -17.97 -17.37
CA GLY A 468 -7.51 -16.55 -17.07
C GLY A 468 -6.71 -16.03 -15.88
N ASN A 469 -5.77 -16.80 -15.34
CA ASN A 469 -4.98 -16.45 -14.17
C ASN A 469 -3.49 -16.31 -14.49
N SER A 470 -2.79 -15.45 -13.74
CA SER A 470 -1.33 -15.37 -13.74
C SER A 470 -0.72 -16.20 -12.61
N LYS A 471 0.62 -16.28 -12.62
CA LYS A 471 1.37 -16.64 -11.41
C LYS A 471 0.99 -15.71 -10.24
N ARG A 472 0.87 -16.29 -9.04
CA ARG A 472 0.48 -15.56 -7.81
C ARG A 472 1.46 -14.43 -7.52
N TRP A 473 0.94 -13.23 -7.25
CA TRP A 473 1.70 -12.16 -6.60
C TRP A 473 1.99 -12.57 -5.17
N ASN A 474 3.22 -12.98 -4.89
CA ASN A 474 3.62 -13.44 -3.57
C ASN A 474 3.92 -12.23 -2.66
N SER A 475 4.16 -12.46 -1.37
CA SER A 475 4.45 -11.38 -0.43
C SER A 475 5.70 -10.57 -0.80
N ARG A 476 6.69 -11.20 -1.45
CA ARG A 476 7.91 -10.53 -1.91
C ARG A 476 7.61 -9.54 -3.04
N ASP A 477 6.72 -9.89 -3.96
CA ASP A 477 6.28 -8.99 -5.03
C ASP A 477 5.62 -7.73 -4.47
N ILE A 478 4.73 -7.88 -3.48
CA ILE A 478 4.04 -6.75 -2.86
C ILE A 478 5.02 -5.85 -2.10
N VAL A 479 5.93 -6.44 -1.33
CA VAL A 479 6.97 -5.69 -0.61
C VAL A 479 7.90 -4.97 -1.59
N SER A 480 8.22 -5.58 -2.74
CA SER A 480 9.00 -4.92 -3.80
C SER A 480 8.28 -3.70 -4.39
N VAL A 481 6.98 -3.80 -4.66
CA VAL A 481 6.17 -2.66 -5.15
C VAL A 481 6.11 -1.55 -4.10
N GLN A 482 5.95 -1.90 -2.81
CA GLN A 482 6.00 -0.93 -1.72
C GLN A 482 7.35 -0.22 -1.65
N ALA A 483 8.46 -0.94 -1.84
CA ALA A 483 9.79 -0.33 -1.87
C ALA A 483 9.96 0.66 -3.05
N VAL A 484 9.38 0.36 -4.23
CA VAL A 484 9.33 1.31 -5.35
C VAL A 484 8.53 2.56 -4.98
N ARG A 485 7.36 2.37 -4.37
CA ARG A 485 6.52 3.46 -3.87
C ARG A 485 7.29 4.35 -2.91
N ASP A 486 8.02 3.77 -1.96
CA ASP A 486 8.78 4.54 -0.97
C ASP A 486 9.87 5.38 -1.63
N VAL A 487 10.58 4.81 -2.61
CA VAL A 487 11.57 5.56 -3.42
C VAL A 487 10.93 6.72 -4.19
N ILE A 488 9.75 6.51 -4.77
CA ILE A 488 8.98 7.56 -5.47
C ILE A 488 8.62 8.68 -4.50
N LEU A 489 7.99 8.35 -3.37
CA LEU A 489 7.51 9.32 -2.38
C LEU A 489 8.67 10.13 -1.78
N GLU A 490 9.76 9.48 -1.41
CA GLU A 490 10.96 10.15 -0.89
C GLU A 490 11.56 11.11 -1.92
N THR A 491 11.64 10.70 -3.19
CA THR A 491 12.20 11.53 -4.25
C THR A 491 11.32 12.74 -4.53
N SER A 492 10.00 12.54 -4.66
CA SER A 492 9.02 13.61 -4.83
C SER A 492 9.05 14.60 -3.67
N HIS A 493 9.15 14.11 -2.43
CA HIS A 493 9.25 14.98 -1.25
C HIS A 493 10.54 15.82 -1.26
N LYS A 494 11.67 15.23 -1.66
CA LYS A 494 12.93 15.95 -1.77
C LYS A 494 12.89 17.03 -2.86
N GLN A 495 12.30 16.72 -4.03
CA GLN A 495 12.10 17.70 -5.10
C GLN A 495 11.17 18.83 -4.66
N TYR A 496 10.06 18.52 -3.99
CA TYR A 496 9.16 19.52 -3.43
C TYR A 496 9.87 20.47 -2.46
N ASN A 497 10.67 19.93 -1.53
CA ASN A 497 11.42 20.76 -0.58
C ASN A 497 12.47 21.64 -1.27
N ALA A 498 13.14 21.13 -2.32
CA ALA A 498 14.07 21.92 -3.12
C ALA A 498 13.37 23.09 -3.85
N ILE A 499 12.23 22.82 -4.48
CA ILE A 499 11.41 23.84 -5.16
C ILE A 499 10.91 24.88 -4.14
N LYS A 500 10.44 24.44 -2.97
CA LYS A 500 9.98 25.32 -1.90
C LYS A 500 11.10 26.23 -1.39
N ALA A 501 12.31 25.71 -1.22
CA ALA A 501 13.47 26.50 -0.82
C ALA A 501 13.82 27.57 -1.87
N LEU A 502 13.85 27.20 -3.15
CA LEU A 502 14.13 28.13 -4.24
C LEU A 502 13.06 29.22 -4.35
N ASN A 503 11.78 28.89 -4.15
CA ASN A 503 10.69 29.86 -4.19
C ASN A 503 10.78 30.86 -3.02
N ASN A 504 11.16 30.39 -1.83
CA ASN A 504 11.41 31.29 -0.69
C ASN A 504 12.58 32.24 -0.94
N GLU A 505 13.66 31.77 -1.56
CA GLU A 505 14.80 32.60 -1.95
C GLU A 505 14.39 33.66 -2.97
N LEU A 506 13.64 33.26 -4.00
CA LEU A 506 13.10 34.18 -5.02
C LEU A 506 12.22 35.27 -4.38
N ARG A 507 11.36 34.89 -3.42
CA ARG A 507 10.51 35.86 -2.72
C ARG A 507 11.34 36.86 -1.91
N LYS A 508 12.37 36.40 -1.21
CA LYS A 508 13.28 37.25 -0.43
C LYS A 508 14.00 38.26 -1.32
N VAL A 509 14.57 37.82 -2.44
CA VAL A 509 15.25 38.71 -3.41
C VAL A 509 14.28 39.77 -3.96
N ASN A 510 13.03 39.39 -4.23
CA ASN A 510 12.02 40.33 -4.71
C ASN A 510 11.63 41.36 -3.63
N GLU A 511 11.51 40.96 -2.37
CA GLU A 511 11.27 41.88 -1.23
C GLU A 511 12.45 42.84 -1.01
N GLU A 512 13.70 42.35 -1.08
CA GLU A 512 14.91 43.17 -0.98
C GLU A 512 14.99 44.23 -2.09
N LEU A 513 14.66 43.85 -3.33
CA LEU A 513 14.61 44.78 -4.46
C LEU A 513 13.59 45.91 -4.25
N ASP A 514 12.43 45.56 -3.69
CA ASP A 514 11.35 46.52 -3.44
C ASP A 514 11.70 47.47 -2.28
N SER A 515 12.31 46.96 -1.20
CA SER A 515 12.83 47.79 -0.10
C SER A 515 13.95 48.73 -0.57
N PHE A 516 14.87 48.23 -1.38
CA PHE A 516 15.95 49.03 -1.96
C PHE A 516 15.41 50.19 -2.80
N SER A 517 14.39 49.92 -3.62
CA SER A 517 13.72 50.93 -4.45
C SER A 517 13.05 52.01 -3.60
N TYR A 518 12.44 51.65 -2.46
CA TYR A 518 11.81 52.60 -1.54
C TYR A 518 12.83 53.48 -0.81
N THR A 519 13.88 52.87 -0.24
CA THR A 519 14.92 53.57 0.52
C THR A 519 15.67 54.58 -0.34
N ILE A 520 16.07 54.20 -1.57
CA ILE A 520 16.78 55.11 -2.47
C ILE A 520 15.97 56.37 -2.77
N SER A 521 14.68 56.24 -3.05
CA SER A 521 13.86 57.41 -3.39
C SER A 521 13.59 58.32 -2.18
N HIS A 522 13.51 57.77 -0.97
CA HIS A 522 13.40 58.57 0.25
C HIS A 522 14.71 59.32 0.53
N ASP A 523 15.83 58.61 0.52
CA ASP A 523 17.13 59.12 0.97
C ASP A 523 17.77 60.09 -0.03
N LEU A 524 17.39 60.00 -1.32
CA LEU A 524 17.72 61.01 -2.33
C LEU A 524 16.71 62.18 -2.35
N GLY A 525 15.46 61.96 -1.91
CA GLY A 525 14.38 62.96 -1.78
C GLY A 525 14.76 64.18 -0.94
N THR A 526 15.23 63.90 0.27
CA THR A 526 15.57 64.90 1.27
C THR A 526 16.73 65.83 0.83
N PRO A 527 17.90 65.33 0.39
CA PRO A 527 19.01 66.21 -0.01
C PRO A 527 18.68 67.08 -1.22
N LEU A 528 17.90 66.58 -2.18
CA LEU A 528 17.46 67.38 -3.33
C LEU A 528 16.55 68.52 -2.91
N THR A 529 15.61 68.28 -2.00
CA THR A 529 14.74 69.33 -1.46
C THR A 529 15.55 70.44 -0.78
N VAL A 530 16.60 70.07 -0.03
CA VAL A 530 17.50 71.03 0.63
C VAL A 530 18.35 71.80 -0.39
N MET A 531 18.89 71.12 -1.42
CA MET A 531 19.61 71.78 -2.51
C MET A 531 18.72 72.77 -3.25
N LYS A 532 17.45 72.43 -3.49
CA LYS A 532 16.45 73.32 -4.11
C LYS A 532 16.27 74.58 -3.29
N LEU A 533 16.02 74.42 -1.98
CA LEU A 533 15.78 75.53 -1.06
C LEU A 533 16.98 76.48 -1.03
N ASN A 534 18.19 75.95 -0.93
CA ASN A 534 19.42 76.76 -0.94
C ASN A 534 19.60 77.50 -2.26
N ALA A 535 19.35 76.85 -3.40
CA ALA A 535 19.42 77.49 -4.71
C ALA A 535 18.34 78.60 -4.88
N GLN A 536 17.14 78.39 -4.36
CA GLN A 536 16.06 79.39 -4.34
C GLN A 536 16.37 80.57 -3.41
N MET A 537 16.99 80.33 -2.25
CA MET A 537 17.45 81.39 -1.34
C MET A 537 18.55 82.23 -1.98
N LEU A 538 19.50 81.59 -2.69
CA LEU A 538 20.54 82.29 -3.45
C LEU A 538 19.95 83.16 -4.58
N LEU A 539 18.90 82.68 -5.26
CA LEU A 539 18.16 83.48 -6.26
C LEU A 539 17.51 84.74 -5.68
N SER A 540 17.12 84.70 -4.42
CA SER A 540 16.42 85.81 -3.75
C SER A 540 17.38 86.89 -3.24
N ASN A 541 18.63 86.53 -2.92
CA ASN A 541 19.58 87.37 -2.16
C ASN A 541 20.84 87.84 -2.94
N PHE A 542 21.05 87.45 -4.20
CA PHE A 542 22.25 87.81 -4.98
C PHE A 542 22.07 89.03 -5.92
N GLU A 543 23.15 89.80 -6.15
CA GLU A 543 23.18 90.88 -7.14
C GLU A 543 22.88 90.38 -8.56
N LYS A 544 21.87 91.00 -9.19
CA LYS A 544 21.22 90.51 -10.41
C LYS A 544 22.02 90.85 -11.67
N THR A 545 22.92 89.98 -12.08
CA THR A 545 23.30 89.86 -13.50
C THR A 545 22.45 88.79 -14.18
N GLU A 546 21.86 89.10 -15.34
CA GLU A 546 20.98 88.19 -16.12
C GLU A 546 21.57 86.78 -16.30
N LYS A 547 22.89 86.70 -16.53
CA LYS A 547 23.60 85.42 -16.74
C LYS A 547 23.67 84.53 -15.49
N ASN A 548 23.70 85.11 -14.28
CA ASN A 548 23.80 84.35 -13.02
C ASN A 548 22.43 83.86 -12.53
N LYS A 549 21.37 84.64 -12.75
CA LYS A 549 19.99 84.20 -12.53
C LYS A 549 19.65 82.98 -13.38
N ASN A 550 20.01 83.01 -14.67
CA ASN A 550 19.68 81.92 -15.58
C ASN A 550 20.37 80.61 -15.16
N LYS A 551 21.63 80.66 -14.70
CA LYS A 551 22.34 79.48 -14.18
C LYS A 551 21.72 78.91 -12.90
N LEU A 552 21.34 79.77 -11.96
CA LEU A 552 20.69 79.33 -10.71
C LEU A 552 19.28 78.79 -10.95
N ASN A 553 18.52 79.40 -11.86
CA ASN A 553 17.22 78.88 -12.28
C ASN A 553 17.35 77.49 -12.91
N SER A 554 18.36 77.26 -13.77
CA SER A 554 18.62 75.93 -14.31
C SER A 554 18.97 74.90 -13.23
N ILE A 555 19.73 75.27 -12.19
CA ILE A 555 20.02 74.36 -11.07
C ILE A 555 18.74 73.99 -10.31
N VAL A 556 17.87 74.96 -10.02
CA VAL A 556 16.57 74.71 -9.37
C VAL A 556 15.70 73.80 -10.25
N GLU A 557 15.70 74.02 -11.55
CA GLU A 557 14.94 73.22 -12.52
C GLU A 557 15.43 71.77 -12.59
N GLU A 558 16.74 71.54 -12.58
CA GLU A 558 17.31 70.18 -12.55
C GLU A 558 17.01 69.45 -11.24
N ILE A 559 17.00 70.17 -10.11
CA ILE A 559 16.61 69.59 -8.82
C ILE A 559 15.12 69.23 -8.80
N ASP A 560 14.27 70.06 -9.41
CA ASP A 560 12.84 69.76 -9.59
C ASP A 560 12.60 68.53 -10.45
N ASN A 561 13.32 68.41 -11.57
CA ASN A 561 13.25 67.23 -12.42
C ASN A 561 13.65 65.96 -11.66
N MET A 562 14.70 66.02 -10.83
CA MET A 562 15.16 64.87 -10.05
C MET A 562 14.19 64.49 -8.91
N ALA A 563 13.57 65.47 -8.26
CA ALA A 563 12.53 65.25 -7.25
C ALA A 563 11.29 64.57 -7.86
N GLU A 564 10.85 65.04 -9.03
CA GLU A 564 9.73 64.45 -9.77
C GLU A 564 10.05 63.03 -10.25
N MET A 565 11.28 62.78 -10.74
CA MET A 565 11.74 61.46 -11.16
C MET A 565 11.71 60.43 -10.01
N MET A 566 12.11 60.82 -8.81
CA MET A 566 12.01 59.93 -7.64
C MET A 566 10.57 59.69 -7.20
N HIS A 567 9.72 60.71 -7.25
CA HIS A 567 8.30 60.54 -6.98
C HIS A 567 7.69 59.51 -7.94
N ASP A 568 8.00 59.62 -9.23
CA ASP A 568 7.53 58.68 -10.26
C ASP A 568 8.05 57.25 -10.04
N VAL A 569 9.30 57.07 -9.58
CA VAL A 569 9.85 55.74 -9.20
C VAL A 569 9.13 55.17 -7.98
N LEU A 570 8.85 55.99 -6.96
CA LEU A 570 8.06 55.57 -5.79
C LEU A 570 6.64 55.16 -6.19
N GLN A 571 6.00 55.91 -7.08
CA GLN A 571 4.68 55.58 -7.59
C GLN A 571 4.71 54.25 -8.35
N LEU A 572 5.76 54.01 -9.15
CA LEU A 572 5.94 52.75 -9.86
C LEU A 572 6.16 51.55 -8.92
N SER A 573 6.86 51.76 -7.79
CA SER A 573 7.02 50.76 -6.72
C SER A 573 5.71 50.51 -5.96
N ARG A 574 4.99 51.57 -5.54
CA ARG A 574 3.71 51.46 -4.84
C ARG A 574 2.62 50.81 -5.70
N ALA A 575 2.57 51.13 -6.98
CA ALA A 575 1.64 50.51 -7.94
C ALA A 575 1.82 48.99 -8.08
N LYS A 576 2.90 48.39 -7.54
CA LYS A 576 3.12 46.94 -7.48
C LYS A 576 2.50 46.29 -6.23
N HIS A 577 2.35 47.03 -5.12
CA HIS A 577 2.09 46.47 -3.78
C HIS A 577 0.72 46.81 -3.16
N SER A 578 -0.03 47.79 -3.67
CA SER A 578 -1.37 48.09 -3.13
C SER A 578 -2.39 47.01 -3.48
N GLU A 579 -3.15 46.47 -2.53
CA GLU A 579 -4.33 45.62 -2.83
C GLU A 579 -5.31 46.38 -3.74
N ILE A 580 -5.90 45.67 -4.71
CA ILE A 580 -6.77 46.28 -5.73
C ILE A 580 -8.22 46.03 -5.34
N GLU A 581 -8.95 47.09 -5.03
CA GLU A 581 -10.41 47.04 -4.87
C GLU A 581 -11.07 47.55 -6.16
N LEU A 582 -11.62 46.63 -6.95
CA LEU A 582 -12.35 46.98 -8.17
C LEU A 582 -13.78 47.38 -7.81
N GLU A 583 -14.10 48.66 -7.95
CA GLU A 583 -15.45 49.20 -7.73
C GLU A 583 -16.01 49.85 -9.00
N ARG A 584 -17.34 49.98 -9.07
CA ARG A 584 -18.02 50.69 -10.15
C ARG A 584 -17.82 52.19 -9.96
N LEU A 585 -17.12 52.84 -10.88
CA LEU A 585 -16.76 54.24 -10.82
C LEU A 585 -17.40 55.05 -11.94
N GLN A 586 -17.82 56.28 -11.61
CA GLN A 586 -18.33 57.28 -12.55
C GLN A 586 -17.22 58.30 -12.88
N PRO A 587 -16.52 58.19 -14.03
CA PRO A 587 -15.28 58.94 -14.25
C PRO A 587 -15.48 60.43 -14.54
N LEU A 588 -16.72 60.86 -14.86
CA LEU A 588 -17.03 62.21 -15.35
C LEU A 588 -16.47 63.32 -14.43
N ASN A 589 -16.77 63.25 -13.13
CA ASN A 589 -16.32 64.26 -12.16
C ASN A 589 -14.79 64.29 -12.04
N THR A 590 -14.13 63.13 -12.15
CA THR A 590 -12.68 63.01 -12.08
C THR A 590 -12.03 63.61 -13.33
N ILE A 591 -12.55 63.29 -14.52
CA ILE A 591 -12.08 63.81 -15.81
C ILE A 591 -12.24 65.33 -15.86
N GLN A 592 -13.37 65.87 -15.42
CA GLN A 592 -13.62 67.32 -15.38
C GLN A 592 -12.60 68.05 -14.49
N LYS A 593 -12.42 67.60 -13.25
CA LYS A 593 -11.44 68.19 -12.31
C LYS A 593 -10.02 68.13 -12.85
N ILE A 594 -9.62 66.99 -13.41
CA ILE A 594 -8.29 66.84 -14.04
C ILE A 594 -8.13 67.82 -15.20
N SER A 595 -9.16 67.95 -16.04
CA SER A 595 -9.14 68.83 -17.21
C SER A 595 -9.02 70.31 -16.82
N GLU A 596 -9.75 70.76 -15.79
CA GLU A 596 -9.65 72.12 -15.25
C GLU A 596 -8.27 72.40 -14.66
N ASN A 597 -7.77 71.47 -13.84
CA ASN A 597 -6.44 71.58 -13.26
C ASN A 597 -5.35 71.62 -14.33
N ALA A 598 -5.43 70.77 -15.36
CA ALA A 598 -4.47 70.72 -16.44
C ALA A 598 -4.37 72.06 -17.20
N LYS A 599 -5.51 72.76 -17.44
CA LYS A 599 -5.50 74.09 -18.06
C LYS A 599 -4.73 75.13 -17.24
N ILE A 600 -4.89 75.08 -15.92
CA ILE A 600 -4.19 75.97 -14.99
C ILE A 600 -2.71 75.61 -14.91
N THR A 601 -2.38 74.33 -14.76
CA THR A 601 -1.01 73.83 -14.58
C THR A 601 -0.13 74.10 -15.80
N PHE A 602 -0.66 73.97 -17.01
CA PHE A 602 0.10 74.16 -18.25
C PHE A 602 -0.16 75.53 -18.92
N ASP A 603 -0.72 76.49 -18.18
CA ASP A 603 -1.02 77.86 -18.63
C ASP A 603 -1.69 77.91 -20.02
N SER A 604 -2.71 77.06 -20.21
CA SER A 604 -3.45 76.91 -21.48
C SER A 604 -4.93 77.25 -21.32
N PRO A 605 -5.28 78.51 -20.98
CA PRO A 605 -6.66 78.92 -20.77
C PRO A 605 -7.51 78.88 -22.05
N LYS A 606 -6.85 78.96 -23.23
CA LYS A 606 -7.48 78.89 -24.55
C LYS A 606 -7.82 77.47 -24.99
N SER A 607 -7.41 76.43 -24.24
CA SER A 607 -7.67 75.04 -24.61
C SER A 607 -9.16 74.71 -24.53
N ILE A 608 -9.71 74.24 -25.65
CA ILE A 608 -11.09 73.75 -25.74
C ILE A 608 -11.05 72.25 -25.45
N ILE A 609 -11.55 71.87 -24.27
CA ILE A 609 -11.67 70.47 -23.86
C ILE A 609 -13.14 70.07 -24.00
N THR A 610 -13.45 69.17 -24.91
CA THR A 610 -14.80 68.66 -25.15
C THR A 610 -14.94 67.27 -24.54
N ILE A 611 -15.72 67.16 -23.46
CA ILE A 611 -16.05 65.89 -22.81
C ILE A 611 -17.41 65.44 -23.33
N LYS A 612 -17.46 64.30 -24.01
CA LYS A 612 -18.69 63.68 -24.52
C LYS A 612 -19.21 62.64 -23.51
N GLU A 613 -19.75 61.53 -23.99
CA GLU A 613 -20.23 60.42 -23.16
C GLU A 613 -19.11 59.87 -22.27
N CYS A 614 -19.45 59.58 -21.01
CA CYS A 614 -18.54 59.06 -19.99
C CYS A 614 -19.20 57.88 -19.24
N PRO A 615 -19.27 56.69 -19.84
CA PRO A 615 -19.84 55.49 -19.22
C PRO A 615 -19.04 55.02 -17.98
N ASP A 616 -19.72 54.32 -17.08
CA ASP A 616 -19.11 53.80 -15.84
C ASP A 616 -18.06 52.72 -16.14
N VAL A 617 -17.02 52.63 -15.31
CA VAL A 617 -15.93 51.64 -15.45
C VAL A 617 -15.70 50.86 -14.17
N LEU A 618 -15.23 49.63 -14.29
CA LEU A 618 -14.77 48.83 -13.16
C LEU A 618 -13.27 49.08 -12.94
N SER A 619 -12.89 49.77 -11.85
CA SER A 619 -11.50 50.09 -11.53
C SER A 619 -11.33 50.43 -10.05
N ASP A 620 -10.09 50.46 -9.57
CA ASP A 620 -9.73 51.14 -8.32
C ASP A 620 -9.74 52.67 -8.52
N LYS A 621 -10.24 53.40 -7.53
CA LYS A 621 -10.43 54.87 -7.58
C LYS A 621 -9.12 55.64 -7.75
N THR A 622 -8.06 55.22 -7.06
CA THR A 622 -6.76 55.88 -7.09
C THR A 622 -6.06 55.63 -8.42
N MET A 623 -6.10 54.37 -8.89
CA MET A 623 -5.55 53.96 -10.18
C MET A 623 -6.25 54.63 -11.35
N LEU A 624 -7.59 54.72 -11.31
CA LEU A 624 -8.38 55.39 -12.34
C LEU A 624 -8.02 56.86 -12.45
N HIS A 625 -7.94 57.55 -11.31
CA HIS A 625 -7.51 58.95 -11.25
C HIS A 625 -6.13 59.13 -11.89
N GLN A 626 -5.18 58.26 -11.56
CA GLN A 626 -3.82 58.34 -12.06
C GLN A 626 -3.72 58.10 -13.57
N VAL A 627 -4.49 57.15 -14.12
CA VAL A 627 -4.52 56.88 -15.56
C VAL A 627 -5.01 58.12 -16.32
N PHE A 628 -6.16 58.67 -15.91
CA PHE A 628 -6.70 59.88 -16.55
C PHE A 628 -5.81 61.09 -16.34
N LEU A 629 -5.22 61.26 -15.15
CA LEU A 629 -4.31 62.36 -14.85
C LEU A 629 -3.12 62.38 -15.82
N ASN A 630 -2.47 61.24 -16.02
CA ASN A 630 -1.32 61.14 -16.91
C ASN A 630 -1.68 61.38 -18.39
N ILE A 631 -2.77 60.79 -18.87
CA ILE A 631 -3.16 60.91 -20.28
C ILE A 631 -3.71 62.31 -20.60
N ILE A 632 -4.58 62.86 -19.75
CA ILE A 632 -5.16 64.20 -19.96
C ILE A 632 -4.11 65.29 -19.81
N ASN A 633 -3.21 65.20 -18.82
CA ASN A 633 -2.11 66.16 -18.70
C ASN A 633 -1.23 66.13 -19.94
N ASN A 634 -0.92 64.96 -20.49
CA ASN A 634 -0.17 64.85 -21.74
C ASN A 634 -0.93 65.50 -22.90
N ALA A 635 -2.22 65.22 -23.07
CA ALA A 635 -3.05 65.78 -24.12
C ALA A 635 -3.08 67.32 -24.09
N VAL A 636 -3.25 67.93 -22.90
CA VAL A 636 -3.27 69.39 -22.72
C VAL A 636 -1.87 69.99 -22.89
N LYS A 637 -0.86 69.37 -22.27
CA LYS A 637 0.52 69.84 -22.33
C LYS A 637 1.04 69.88 -23.76
N TYR A 638 0.85 68.83 -24.55
CA TYR A 638 1.41 68.74 -25.90
C TYR A 638 0.60 69.49 -26.97
N SER A 639 -0.63 69.90 -26.65
CA SER A 639 -1.44 70.80 -27.50
C SER A 639 -1.29 72.28 -27.16
N SER A 640 -0.69 72.63 -26.01
CA SER A 640 -0.60 74.00 -25.48
C SER A 640 -0.01 75.06 -26.41
N HIS A 641 0.87 74.67 -27.35
CA HIS A 641 1.54 75.60 -28.29
C HIS A 641 0.81 75.78 -29.63
N GLN A 642 -0.36 75.14 -29.82
CA GLN A 642 -1.18 75.32 -31.01
C GLN A 642 -2.00 76.63 -30.94
N GLU A 643 -2.33 77.23 -32.09
CA GLU A 643 -3.17 78.45 -32.14
C GLU A 643 -4.57 78.22 -31.52
N GLU A 644 -5.12 77.02 -31.72
CA GLU A 644 -6.37 76.55 -31.09
C GLU A 644 -6.17 75.16 -30.46
N PRO A 645 -5.72 75.05 -29.19
CA PRO A 645 -5.55 73.76 -28.53
C PRO A 645 -6.91 73.07 -28.33
N LYS A 646 -7.05 71.82 -28.79
CA LYS A 646 -8.28 71.02 -28.73
C LYS A 646 -7.97 69.65 -28.14
N VAL A 647 -8.74 69.27 -27.11
CA VAL A 647 -8.72 67.93 -26.54
C VAL A 647 -10.14 67.39 -26.50
N GLU A 648 -10.38 66.25 -27.13
CA GLU A 648 -11.66 65.54 -27.11
C GLU A 648 -11.56 64.27 -26.27
N ILE A 649 -12.49 64.11 -25.33
CA ILE A 649 -12.60 62.91 -24.48
C ILE A 649 -13.95 62.27 -24.73
N ARG A 650 -13.96 61.03 -25.21
CA ARG A 650 -15.18 60.27 -25.51
C ARG A 650 -15.06 58.84 -24.99
N GLY A 651 -16.03 58.41 -24.19
CA GLY A 651 -16.20 57.03 -23.79
C GLY A 651 -17.34 56.35 -24.56
N THR A 652 -17.16 55.09 -24.93
CA THR A 652 -18.14 54.25 -25.61
C THR A 652 -18.13 52.84 -25.03
N GLU A 653 -19.29 52.20 -24.98
CA GLU A 653 -19.38 50.77 -24.63
C GLU A 653 -19.24 49.93 -25.91
N GLU A 654 -18.24 49.04 -25.97
CA GLU A 654 -17.96 48.19 -27.12
C GLU A 654 -17.69 46.75 -26.66
N ASN A 655 -18.42 45.76 -27.19
CA ASN A 655 -18.18 44.32 -27.00
C ASN A 655 -17.93 43.86 -25.54
N GLY A 656 -18.71 44.36 -24.58
CA GLY A 656 -18.56 44.00 -23.16
C GLY A 656 -17.43 44.71 -22.41
N THR A 657 -16.80 45.70 -23.04
CA THR A 657 -15.77 46.58 -22.46
C THR A 657 -16.15 48.04 -22.61
N VAL A 658 -15.51 48.91 -21.83
CA VAL A 658 -15.71 50.35 -21.87
C VAL A 658 -14.45 50.99 -22.41
N VAL A 659 -14.55 51.71 -23.54
CA VAL A 659 -13.42 52.28 -24.26
C VAL A 659 -13.46 53.80 -24.17
N TYR A 660 -12.41 54.40 -23.61
CA TYR A 660 -12.20 55.84 -23.58
C TYR A 660 -11.17 56.25 -24.64
N ARG A 661 -11.56 57.12 -25.57
CA ARG A 661 -10.70 57.75 -26.56
C ARG A 661 -10.43 59.19 -26.16
N ILE A 662 -9.15 59.53 -25.98
CA ILE A 662 -8.68 60.87 -25.59
C ILE A 662 -7.80 61.39 -26.73
N SER A 663 -8.31 62.32 -27.51
CA SER A 663 -7.66 62.87 -28.71
C SER A 663 -7.21 64.30 -28.49
N ASP A 664 -5.95 64.60 -28.79
CA ASP A 664 -5.40 65.96 -28.83
C ASP A 664 -4.98 66.36 -30.25
N ASN A 665 -4.89 67.67 -30.52
CA ASN A 665 -4.33 68.23 -31.76
C ASN A 665 -2.88 68.72 -31.61
N GLY A 666 -2.12 68.11 -30.70
CA GLY A 666 -0.75 68.49 -30.37
C GLY A 666 0.29 68.01 -31.38
N ILE A 667 1.53 67.91 -30.90
CA ILE A 667 2.73 67.62 -31.73
C ILE A 667 2.77 66.24 -32.40
N GLY A 668 1.88 65.31 -32.01
CA GLY A 668 1.89 63.94 -32.50
C GLY A 668 3.09 63.10 -32.05
N ILE A 669 3.06 61.80 -32.35
CA ILE A 669 4.13 60.84 -32.07
C ILE A 669 4.70 60.33 -33.40
N PRO A 670 6.01 60.52 -33.68
CA PRO A 670 6.63 60.05 -34.91
C PRO A 670 6.57 58.52 -35.08
N GLU A 671 6.28 58.06 -36.31
CA GLU A 671 6.14 56.63 -36.67
C GLU A 671 7.37 55.79 -36.27
N GLN A 672 8.57 56.39 -36.34
CA GLN A 672 9.85 55.73 -36.07
C GLN A 672 10.13 55.49 -34.57
N GLU A 673 9.42 56.20 -33.68
CA GLU A 673 9.63 56.15 -32.23
C GLU A 673 8.55 55.37 -31.47
N LYS A 674 7.57 54.79 -32.18
CA LYS A 674 6.45 54.01 -31.62
C LYS A 674 6.90 52.93 -30.62
N HIS A 675 7.99 52.22 -30.92
CA HIS A 675 8.52 51.12 -30.09
C HIS A 675 9.10 51.55 -28.72
N LYS A 676 9.23 52.87 -28.46
CA LYS A 676 9.79 53.42 -27.22
C LYS A 676 8.73 54.00 -26.27
N MET A 677 7.48 54.05 -26.69
CA MET A 677 6.43 54.86 -26.05
C MET A 677 6.08 54.47 -24.60
N PHE A 678 6.14 53.18 -24.26
CA PHE A 678 5.85 52.69 -22.90
C PHE A 678 7.11 52.32 -22.11
N LYS A 679 8.30 52.60 -22.66
CA LYS A 679 9.58 52.33 -21.98
C LYS A 679 9.88 53.46 -20.99
N ILE A 680 10.35 53.08 -19.81
CA ILE A 680 10.72 54.02 -18.73
C ILE A 680 11.87 54.92 -19.21
N PHE A 681 11.83 56.21 -18.87
CA PHE A 681 12.84 57.25 -19.18
C PHE A 681 13.05 57.58 -20.66
N ASN A 682 12.13 57.20 -21.55
CA ASN A 682 12.21 57.60 -22.96
C ASN A 682 11.26 58.77 -23.25
N ARG A 683 11.81 59.82 -23.88
CA ARG A 683 11.07 60.97 -24.40
C ARG A 683 11.24 61.04 -25.90
N MET A 684 10.19 61.46 -26.59
CA MET A 684 10.21 61.64 -28.05
C MET A 684 11.03 62.89 -28.42
N ASP A 685 11.74 62.85 -29.54
CA ASP A 685 12.62 63.95 -29.96
C ASP A 685 11.85 65.27 -30.18
N ASN A 686 10.62 65.19 -30.69
CA ASN A 686 9.73 66.34 -30.89
C ASN A 686 9.09 66.87 -29.58
N ALA A 687 9.21 66.13 -28.47
CA ALA A 687 8.66 66.49 -27.17
C ALA A 687 9.69 67.14 -26.23
N LYS A 688 10.94 67.34 -26.67
CA LYS A 688 12.05 67.89 -25.85
C LYS A 688 11.81 69.31 -25.33
N THR A 689 11.03 70.12 -26.05
CA THR A 689 10.67 71.49 -25.68
C THR A 689 9.62 71.59 -24.57
N PHE A 690 8.97 70.48 -24.18
CA PHE A 690 7.96 70.44 -23.12
C PHE A 690 8.53 69.84 -21.82
N LYS A 691 8.13 70.33 -20.64
CA LYS A 691 8.67 69.84 -19.34
C LYS A 691 8.15 68.44 -18.96
N GLY A 692 9.00 67.45 -18.67
CA GLY A 692 8.60 66.13 -18.10
C GLY A 692 9.63 64.99 -18.22
N ASN A 693 9.45 63.90 -17.47
CA ASN A 693 10.48 62.86 -17.24
C ASN A 693 10.32 61.54 -18.03
N GLY A 694 9.25 61.40 -18.82
CA GLY A 694 9.04 60.20 -19.67
C GLY A 694 8.58 58.95 -18.92
N ILE A 695 8.06 59.08 -17.69
CA ILE A 695 7.63 57.92 -16.87
C ILE A 695 6.11 57.74 -16.91
N GLY A 696 5.32 58.81 -17.07
CA GLY A 696 3.85 58.79 -16.97
C GLY A 696 3.14 57.76 -17.85
N LEU A 697 3.55 57.55 -19.10
CA LEU A 697 2.94 56.53 -19.98
C LEU A 697 3.26 55.09 -19.56
N SER A 698 4.45 54.86 -18.97
CA SER A 698 4.81 53.55 -18.42
C SER A 698 3.99 53.21 -17.17
N ILE A 699 3.64 54.23 -16.37
CA ILE A 699 2.74 54.10 -15.22
C ILE A 699 1.34 53.72 -15.72
N VAL A 700 0.81 54.42 -16.73
CA VAL A 700 -0.51 54.10 -17.33
C VAL A 700 -0.54 52.67 -17.85
N HIS A 701 0.46 52.25 -18.63
CA HIS A 701 0.51 50.89 -19.19
C HIS A 701 0.50 49.81 -18.10
N ARG A 702 1.26 50.02 -17.02
CA ARG A 702 1.32 49.08 -15.90
C ARG A 702 0.01 49.05 -15.10
N ILE A 703 -0.60 50.21 -14.83
CA ILE A 703 -1.89 50.30 -14.13
C ILE A 703 -2.99 49.61 -14.94
N MET A 704 -3.10 49.91 -16.24
CA MET A 704 -4.13 49.32 -17.11
C MET A 704 -4.03 47.80 -17.14
N LYS A 705 -2.82 47.25 -17.27
CA LYS A 705 -2.61 45.79 -17.20
C LYS A 705 -3.02 45.20 -15.84
N ARG A 706 -2.80 45.94 -14.76
CA ARG A 706 -3.09 45.51 -13.37
C ARG A 706 -4.58 45.49 -13.04
N ILE A 707 -5.37 46.46 -13.54
CA ILE A 707 -6.84 46.47 -13.41
C ILE A 707 -7.54 45.58 -14.46
N GLY A 708 -6.78 44.85 -15.28
CA GLY A 708 -7.30 43.96 -16.32
C GLY A 708 -7.86 44.68 -17.55
N GLY A 709 -7.39 45.90 -17.81
CA GLY A 709 -7.66 46.71 -19.00
C GLY A 709 -6.47 46.78 -19.96
N ASN A 710 -6.58 47.61 -20.99
CA ASN A 710 -5.54 47.83 -22.01
C ASN A 710 -5.38 49.31 -22.37
N VAL A 711 -4.20 49.71 -22.86
CA VAL A 711 -3.95 51.04 -23.42
C VAL A 711 -3.28 50.93 -24.78
N ASP A 712 -3.89 51.56 -25.77
CA ASP A 712 -3.41 51.71 -27.14
C ASP A 712 -3.44 53.17 -27.56
N TYR A 713 -2.95 53.47 -28.75
CA TYR A 713 -2.95 54.82 -29.29
C TYR A 713 -2.90 54.84 -30.82
N GLU A 714 -3.38 55.92 -31.40
CA GLU A 714 -3.27 56.28 -32.80
C GLU A 714 -2.69 57.69 -32.87
N SER A 715 -1.65 57.92 -33.66
CA SER A 715 -1.00 59.23 -33.71
C SER A 715 -0.57 59.61 -35.13
N ASN A 716 -0.66 60.89 -35.45
CA ASN A 716 -0.23 61.49 -36.70
C ASN A 716 0.48 62.83 -36.43
N LYS A 717 1.00 63.51 -37.47
CA LYS A 717 1.72 64.79 -37.31
C LYS A 717 0.87 65.95 -36.74
N GLY A 718 -0.44 65.78 -36.61
CA GLY A 718 -1.38 66.80 -36.12
C GLY A 718 -2.14 66.40 -34.85
N GLY A 719 -1.71 65.36 -34.11
CA GLY A 719 -2.35 64.96 -32.86
C GLY A 719 -2.15 63.51 -32.45
N THR A 720 -2.54 63.18 -31.22
CA THR A 720 -2.55 61.80 -30.68
C THR A 720 -3.89 61.45 -30.07
N CYS A 721 -4.40 60.25 -30.37
CA CYS A 721 -5.56 59.63 -29.76
C CYS A 721 -5.12 58.46 -28.90
N PHE A 722 -5.29 58.54 -27.59
CA PHE A 722 -5.10 57.42 -26.68
C PHE A 722 -6.41 56.65 -26.50
N ILE A 723 -6.33 55.32 -26.55
CA ILE A 723 -7.46 54.40 -26.44
C ILE A 723 -7.27 53.57 -25.16
N LEU A 724 -8.10 53.81 -24.15
CA LEU A 724 -8.09 53.11 -22.86
C LEU A 724 -9.26 52.15 -22.79
N THR A 725 -9.01 50.85 -22.60
CA THR A 725 -10.04 49.82 -22.50
C THR A 725 -10.16 49.33 -21.06
N PHE A 726 -11.36 49.46 -20.47
CA PHE A 726 -11.71 48.99 -19.14
C PHE A 726 -12.73 47.85 -19.19
N LYS A 727 -12.81 47.06 -18.12
CA LYS A 727 -13.91 46.10 -17.94
C LYS A 727 -15.21 46.83 -17.65
N LYS A 728 -16.30 46.31 -18.17
CA LYS A 728 -17.65 46.81 -17.85
C LYS A 728 -17.97 46.50 -16.38
N PRO A 729 -18.59 47.44 -15.64
CA PRO A 729 -19.04 47.22 -14.26
C PRO A 729 -20.03 46.08 -14.09
#